data_AF-M2A7Q5-F1
#
_entry.id   AF-M2A7Q5-F1
#
_cell.length_a   1.000
_cell.length_b   1.000
_cell.length_c   1.000
_cell.angle_alpha   90.00
_cell.angle_beta   90.00
_cell.angle_gamma   90.00
#
_symmetry.space_group_name_H-M   'P 1'
#
loop_
_entity.id
_entity.type
_entity.pdbx_description
1 polymer ?
#
loop_
_entity_poly.entity_id
_entity_poly.type
_entity_poly.pdbx_seq_one_letter_code
_entity_poly.pdbx_strand_id
1 'polypeptide(L)'
;MSPPKLPNRVLSVFLAGVLVCTTASAQRPPTGVPKGVQKVLRIEPRPGNGRNSEGDFVQLKDGRLLLVYTKFIGTGDHAPAALVSRHSSDNGITWTTEDASVIERGDDDANLMSVSLLRLQDGRIGLFYIRKYDPTPEAKHLFLDDILMRTSSDEGDTWSEPTRIVPKDTPSYSVLNNDRVIQLRSGRLIVPLAVHYRVGWPGYRKSAEIVCYLSDDQGKTWKRSQSALTSESLAQEPGVVELSDDRLMMFCRSSNAQLLSYSDDQGDFWSDFTPSSFTQPTVSPASIERIQSTGDLLMLWNNGDDELAKKQPVGRRPFTAAISKDDGKTWQNIQNVGTDPEGWYCYTAIEFVGDHVLLAHCEYPRLNSLQITRIPVAWFYQDEPVSVKTPADSQSAPLDYSVSLEVAHEGFDGKECWVHARVGTVPNADGDPTAVMTTQKLLLSGSDVFYRLHESRKPTESDSWSELRPIDSFSRQKVEGDDMPRGGEGAEALLQDGDETTVCDFVPQWHAASQRLLGIGQTVWYRNNRVMHVRPRGVAYAVMNPSNSNWNDWKILELPDEPQFQSAGSGSVQRVDLPGGDVLLPIYCKRPEQKQYSSLVVRCRFDGETLHYIEHGNALTIPVERGMAEPSLTHYDGRYYMTLRNDQHGYVATSDDGLHFEEPQRWQFDDGEDLGSYNTQQHWVTHSNGLFLVYTRRGANNDHVFRHRAPLFIAQVNPETLRVIRSTERVLVPEHGARLGNFGVTRVSKDETWVSVTEWMQPAGVEKHGSNNRIFIAKLKWIQPNNLASMTNNPGINVEPTAYCKPPRAMAHELGEYRSPLIFEDGTKVTEASQWPQRREEIRSRWESLLGKWPEPIADPQVTISKTDQLDSVTKHTIQFQWTPGEKTNAYLLVPKTNRPADHNLPAVLSVYYEPETAISQGKPHRDFALQLARRGFVTLSIGTTEATKAKTYSLYHPSIDDASVQPLSMLAYAAATASQVLADRPEVDQKRIGVVGHSFGGKWAMFAACLSERFACGAWSDPGIVFDESMSGVNYWEPWYLGYHPKPWRKRGLITQDNPARGLYPRLVAEGHDLHELHALMAPRPFLVSGGSADPIHRWMALNHSVAVNALLGHDDRVAMTNRADHSPNEDSNSVLYAFFEKHLASQDTSL
;
A
#
# COMPACT_ATOMS: atom_id res chain seq x y z
N MET A 1 36.15 51.14 -47.67
CA MET A 1 35.30 52.35 -47.55
C MET A 1 33.84 51.96 -47.75
N SER A 2 32.92 52.89 -47.50
CA SER A 2 31.48 52.71 -47.17
C SER A 2 30.56 51.98 -48.18
N PRO A 3 29.37 51.50 -47.74
CA PRO A 3 28.28 50.93 -48.57
C PRO A 3 27.27 52.00 -49.06
N PRO A 4 26.20 51.62 -49.79
CA PRO A 4 24.81 51.60 -49.24
C PRO A 4 23.93 50.45 -49.83
N LYS A 5 22.67 50.10 -49.49
CA LYS A 5 21.63 50.29 -48.43
C LYS A 5 20.21 50.33 -49.10
N LEU A 6 19.29 49.43 -48.71
CA LEU A 6 17.81 49.61 -48.60
C LEU A 6 16.95 49.87 -49.87
N PRO A 7 15.58 49.83 -49.84
CA PRO A 7 14.64 49.50 -48.74
C PRO A 7 13.51 48.45 -49.04
N ASN A 8 12.74 48.13 -47.98
CA ASN A 8 11.40 47.50 -47.89
C ASN A 8 10.42 47.81 -49.05
N ARG A 9 9.37 47.03 -49.37
CA ARG A 9 8.39 46.23 -48.57
C ARG A 9 7.63 45.28 -49.57
N VAL A 10 6.72 44.32 -49.32
CA VAL A 10 5.85 43.87 -48.19
C VAL A 10 5.59 42.34 -48.33
N LEU A 11 4.92 41.73 -47.34
CA LEU A 11 4.09 40.50 -47.38
C LEU A 11 4.76 39.13 -47.65
N SER A 12 5.01 38.39 -46.56
CA SER A 12 5.11 36.93 -46.54
C SER A 12 4.70 36.43 -45.15
N VAL A 13 3.85 35.40 -45.08
CA VAL A 13 3.36 34.86 -43.80
C VAL A 13 4.39 33.87 -43.26
N PHE A 14 5.09 34.26 -42.19
CA PHE A 14 5.93 33.33 -41.43
C PHE A 14 5.12 32.75 -40.27
N LEU A 15 4.73 31.47 -40.42
CA LEU A 15 4.15 30.69 -39.34
C LEU A 15 5.28 30.26 -38.38
N ALA A 16 5.71 31.16 -37.51
CA ALA A 16 6.67 30.88 -36.45
C ALA A 16 6.00 29.99 -35.39
N GLY A 17 5.98 28.68 -35.64
CA GLY A 17 5.46 27.69 -34.70
C GLY A 17 6.27 27.73 -33.41
N VAL A 18 5.69 28.31 -32.35
CA VAL A 18 6.23 28.21 -31.00
C VAL A 18 6.15 26.75 -30.61
N LEU A 19 7.30 26.08 -30.56
CA LEU A 19 7.40 24.71 -30.08
C LEU A 19 7.22 24.70 -28.57
N VAL A 20 5.97 24.77 -28.12
CA VAL A 20 5.62 24.61 -26.70
C VAL A 20 5.94 23.16 -26.35
N CYS A 21 7.10 22.94 -25.73
CA CYS A 21 7.46 21.65 -25.15
C CYS A 21 6.57 21.38 -23.93
N THR A 22 5.32 20.98 -24.15
CA THR A 22 4.50 20.29 -23.15
C THR A 22 5.03 18.87 -22.95
N THR A 23 6.27 18.77 -22.46
CA THR A 23 6.73 17.57 -21.77
C THR A 23 5.88 17.45 -20.52
N ALA A 24 4.81 16.65 -20.59
CA ALA A 24 4.09 16.19 -19.42
C ALA A 24 5.04 15.30 -18.62
N SER A 25 5.85 15.93 -17.77
CA SER A 25 6.56 15.25 -16.70
C SER A 25 5.49 14.62 -15.82
N ALA A 26 5.40 13.28 -15.84
CA ALA A 26 4.68 12.55 -14.82
C ALA A 26 5.35 12.88 -13.48
N GLN A 27 4.66 13.68 -12.66
CA GLN A 27 5.25 14.22 -11.44
C GLN A 27 5.31 13.10 -10.40
N ARG A 28 6.52 12.62 -10.13
CA ARG A 28 6.75 11.60 -9.10
C ARG A 28 6.19 12.06 -7.74
N PRO A 29 5.74 11.14 -6.88
CA PRO A 29 5.42 11.47 -5.50
C PRO A 29 6.69 11.98 -4.78
N PRO A 30 6.57 12.90 -3.80
CA PRO A 30 7.73 13.40 -3.07
C PRO A 30 8.30 12.36 -2.11
N THR A 31 9.57 12.01 -2.26
CA THR A 31 10.27 10.95 -1.53
C THR A 31 10.89 11.46 -0.22
N GLY A 32 11.49 10.57 0.58
CA GLY A 32 12.19 10.96 1.81
C GLY A 32 11.24 11.38 2.94
N VAL A 33 10.39 10.44 3.38
CA VAL A 33 9.53 10.59 4.56
C VAL A 33 10.20 9.89 5.76
N PRO A 34 10.55 10.60 6.85
CA PRO A 34 11.16 10.00 8.04
C PRO A 34 10.20 9.07 8.79
N LYS A 35 10.75 8.10 9.54
CA LYS A 35 9.97 7.21 10.40
C LYS A 35 9.18 8.03 11.43
N GLY A 36 7.86 7.83 11.48
CA GLY A 36 6.94 8.57 12.35
C GLY A 36 6.31 9.83 11.73
N VAL A 37 6.78 10.27 10.55
CA VAL A 37 6.14 11.34 9.77
C VAL A 37 5.14 10.70 8.79
N GLN A 38 3.93 11.25 8.70
CA GLN A 38 2.86 10.75 7.82
C GLN A 38 2.49 11.83 6.79
N LYS A 39 2.55 11.54 5.49
CA LYS A 39 2.02 12.43 4.44
C LYS A 39 0.58 12.04 4.12
N VAL A 40 -0.39 12.84 4.57
CA VAL A 40 -1.82 12.44 4.67
C VAL A 40 -2.69 12.99 3.55
N LEU A 41 -2.38 14.16 2.98
CA LEU A 41 -3.08 14.73 1.81
C LEU A 41 -2.12 15.56 0.96
N ARG A 42 -2.22 15.44 -0.38
CA ARG A 42 -1.58 16.36 -1.33
C ARG A 42 -2.65 17.00 -2.21
N ILE A 43 -2.78 18.33 -2.15
CA ILE A 43 -3.71 19.10 -2.98
C ILE A 43 -2.96 19.61 -4.21
N GLU A 44 -3.10 18.87 -5.31
CA GLU A 44 -2.40 19.13 -6.57
C GLU A 44 -3.18 20.11 -7.49
N PRO A 45 -2.47 20.81 -8.41
CA PRO A 45 -3.09 21.56 -9.48
C PRO A 45 -4.07 20.72 -10.29
N ARG A 46 -5.16 21.35 -10.73
CA ARG A 46 -6.27 20.73 -11.46
C ARG A 46 -6.62 21.61 -12.67
N PRO A 47 -7.37 21.15 -13.70
CA PRO A 47 -7.77 22.02 -14.80
C PRO A 47 -8.50 23.29 -14.29
N GLY A 48 -7.99 24.48 -14.65
CA GLY A 48 -8.48 25.76 -14.12
C GLY A 48 -7.96 26.17 -12.73
N ASN A 49 -7.09 25.35 -12.12
CA ASN A 49 -6.43 25.57 -10.83
C ASN A 49 -4.92 25.32 -11.01
N GLY A 50 -4.17 26.38 -11.32
CA GLY A 50 -2.75 26.30 -11.65
C GLY A 50 -1.83 26.01 -10.46
N ARG A 51 -2.27 26.22 -9.22
CA ARG A 51 -1.46 26.05 -8.00
C ARG A 51 -2.35 26.01 -6.77
N ASN A 52 -2.06 25.11 -5.83
CA ASN A 52 -2.52 25.24 -4.44
C ASN A 52 -1.28 25.49 -3.58
N SER A 53 -1.32 26.52 -2.75
CA SER A 53 -0.21 26.80 -1.83
C SER A 53 -0.75 27.17 -0.45
N GLU A 54 -0.22 28.21 0.18
CA GLU A 54 -0.38 28.51 1.59
C GLU A 54 -1.82 28.55 2.10
N GLY A 55 -2.01 28.02 3.30
CA GLY A 55 -3.26 27.93 4.04
C GLY A 55 -3.00 27.84 5.54
N ASP A 56 -4.04 27.62 6.32
CA ASP A 56 -3.97 27.50 7.79
C ASP A 56 -5.12 26.64 8.35
N PHE A 57 -4.99 26.16 9.58
CA PHE A 57 -5.94 25.26 10.26
C PHE A 57 -6.68 25.93 11.43
N VAL A 58 -7.81 25.34 11.83
CA VAL A 58 -8.40 25.53 13.16
C VAL A 58 -9.23 24.32 13.56
N GLN A 59 -9.07 23.84 14.79
CA GLN A 59 -9.99 22.85 15.36
C GLN A 59 -11.37 23.45 15.67
N LEU A 60 -12.43 22.79 15.21
CA LEU A 60 -13.85 23.08 15.42
C LEU A 60 -14.36 22.50 16.75
N LYS A 61 -15.43 23.10 17.30
CA LYS A 61 -16.02 22.69 18.60
C LYS A 61 -16.58 21.27 18.62
N ASP A 62 -16.84 20.66 17.46
CA ASP A 62 -17.26 19.26 17.32
C ASP A 62 -16.08 18.28 17.15
N GLY A 63 -14.83 18.78 17.19
CA GLY A 63 -13.60 18.01 17.03
C GLY A 63 -13.10 17.91 15.59
N ARG A 64 -13.88 18.33 14.58
CA ARG A 64 -13.40 18.43 13.19
C ARG A 64 -12.26 19.46 13.09
N LEU A 65 -11.48 19.37 12.03
CA LEU A 65 -10.51 20.39 11.65
C LEU A 65 -10.99 21.10 10.39
N LEU A 66 -10.85 22.42 10.35
CA LEU A 66 -11.04 23.26 9.17
C LEU A 66 -9.67 23.71 8.67
N LEU A 67 -9.31 23.34 7.44
CA LEU A 67 -8.19 23.93 6.70
C LEU A 67 -8.77 24.94 5.72
N VAL A 68 -8.34 26.20 5.76
CA VAL A 68 -8.61 27.20 4.71
C VAL A 68 -7.30 27.49 3.97
N TYR A 69 -7.29 27.37 2.64
CA TYR A 69 -6.09 27.51 1.83
C TYR A 69 -6.32 28.28 0.53
N THR A 70 -5.21 28.72 -0.06
CA THR A 70 -5.21 29.56 -1.25
C THR A 70 -5.17 28.72 -2.53
N LYS A 71 -6.20 28.85 -3.36
CA LYS A 71 -6.38 28.16 -4.65
C LYS A 71 -6.19 29.14 -5.80
N PHE A 72 -5.10 29.01 -6.55
CA PHE A 72 -4.71 29.90 -7.64
C PHE A 72 -5.19 29.36 -8.99
N ILE A 73 -5.81 30.22 -9.79
CA ILE A 73 -6.22 29.94 -11.18
C ILE A 73 -5.00 29.98 -12.13
N GLY A 74 -3.89 30.60 -11.70
CA GLY A 74 -2.57 30.54 -12.35
C GLY A 74 -1.48 30.03 -11.41
N THR A 75 -0.20 30.29 -11.71
CA THR A 75 0.96 29.70 -10.98
C THR A 75 1.79 30.68 -10.14
N GLY A 76 1.71 31.99 -10.41
CA GLY A 76 2.54 33.02 -9.75
C GLY A 76 1.86 33.72 -8.57
N ASP A 77 2.64 34.40 -7.72
CA ASP A 77 2.20 35.07 -6.47
C ASP A 77 1.29 36.30 -6.63
N HIS A 78 0.89 36.58 -7.88
CA HIS A 78 -0.06 37.62 -8.28
C HIS A 78 -1.15 37.08 -9.23
N ALA A 79 -1.21 35.76 -9.45
CA ALA A 79 -2.28 35.18 -10.27
C ALA A 79 -3.62 35.21 -9.51
N PRO A 80 -4.76 35.32 -10.21
CA PRO A 80 -6.09 35.25 -9.58
C PRO A 80 -6.23 34.02 -8.71
N ALA A 81 -6.73 34.20 -7.49
CA ALA A 81 -6.91 33.15 -6.51
C ALA A 81 -8.11 33.45 -5.61
N ALA A 82 -8.69 32.39 -5.05
CA ALA A 82 -9.79 32.42 -4.09
C ALA A 82 -9.42 31.60 -2.84
N LEU A 83 -10.11 31.85 -1.73
CA LEU A 83 -9.96 31.07 -0.50
C LEU A 83 -10.99 29.95 -0.47
N VAL A 84 -10.52 28.73 -0.25
CA VAL A 84 -11.33 27.50 -0.21
C VAL A 84 -10.96 26.65 0.99
N SER A 85 -11.82 25.71 1.40
CA SER A 85 -11.58 24.85 2.56
C SER A 85 -11.60 23.35 2.29
N ARG A 86 -10.90 22.63 3.17
CA ARG A 86 -11.05 21.20 3.45
C ARG A 86 -11.49 21.02 4.90
N HIS A 87 -12.17 19.91 5.18
CA HIS A 87 -12.42 19.46 6.55
C HIS A 87 -11.79 18.08 6.80
N SER A 88 -11.45 17.80 8.05
CA SER A 88 -11.09 16.46 8.56
C SER A 88 -11.96 16.10 9.77
N SER A 89 -12.34 14.83 9.90
CA SER A 89 -13.22 14.32 10.98
C SER A 89 -12.50 13.36 11.95
N ASP A 90 -11.18 13.23 11.83
CA ASP A 90 -10.39 12.14 12.44
C ASP A 90 -8.98 12.55 12.90
N ASN A 91 -8.83 13.81 13.33
CA ASN A 91 -7.55 14.39 13.74
C ASN A 91 -6.51 14.47 12.60
N GLY A 92 -6.98 14.81 11.40
CA GLY A 92 -6.16 15.17 10.25
C GLY A 92 -5.62 13.99 9.45
N ILE A 93 -6.14 12.78 9.64
CA ILE A 93 -5.70 11.58 8.91
C ILE A 93 -6.36 11.56 7.52
N THR A 94 -7.65 11.88 7.44
CA THR A 94 -8.41 12.00 6.18
C THR A 94 -8.99 13.41 6.02
N TRP A 95 -9.26 13.80 4.78
CA TRP A 95 -9.70 15.15 4.42
C TRP A 95 -10.71 15.13 3.26
N THR A 96 -11.66 16.06 3.25
CA THR A 96 -12.70 16.16 2.21
C THR A 96 -12.11 16.36 0.81
N THR A 97 -12.66 15.64 -0.18
CA THR A 97 -12.16 15.59 -1.57
C THR A 97 -12.54 16.78 -2.43
N GLU A 98 -13.71 17.40 -2.21
CA GLU A 98 -14.18 18.60 -2.94
C GLU A 98 -13.91 19.91 -2.19
N ASP A 99 -13.59 20.96 -2.97
CA ASP A 99 -13.14 22.25 -2.43
C ASP A 99 -14.36 23.11 -2.06
N ALA A 100 -14.59 23.37 -0.77
CA ALA A 100 -15.67 24.27 -0.36
C ALA A 100 -15.26 25.75 -0.53
N SER A 101 -16.17 26.60 -1.00
CA SER A 101 -15.90 28.03 -1.20
C SER A 101 -15.94 28.79 0.13
N VAL A 102 -14.92 29.60 0.44
CA VAL A 102 -14.82 30.37 1.70
C VAL A 102 -14.86 31.87 1.43
N ILE A 103 -14.01 32.37 0.53
CA ILE A 103 -14.10 33.73 -0.01
C ILE A 103 -13.80 33.69 -1.51
N GLU A 104 -14.81 34.02 -2.31
CA GLU A 104 -14.67 34.15 -3.76
C GLU A 104 -14.04 35.49 -4.14
N ARG A 105 -13.25 35.46 -5.21
CA ARG A 105 -12.56 36.63 -5.77
C ARG A 105 -13.56 37.52 -6.51
N GLY A 106 -13.76 38.75 -6.03
CA GLY A 106 -14.58 39.76 -6.71
C GLY A 106 -13.92 40.32 -7.99
N ASP A 107 -14.68 41.08 -8.78
CA ASP A 107 -14.17 41.71 -10.01
C ASP A 107 -13.04 42.72 -9.72
N ASP A 108 -13.17 43.50 -8.62
CA ASP A 108 -12.17 44.47 -8.13
C ASP A 108 -10.94 43.82 -7.45
N ASP A 109 -10.88 42.48 -7.35
CA ASP A 109 -9.81 41.76 -6.66
C ASP A 109 -8.80 41.24 -7.67
N ALA A 110 -7.51 41.54 -7.49
CA ALA A 110 -6.45 40.90 -8.27
C ALA A 110 -6.22 39.45 -7.78
N ASN A 111 -6.15 39.26 -6.47
CA ASN A 111 -5.81 37.98 -5.82
C ASN A 111 -6.26 37.98 -4.35
N LEU A 112 -6.76 36.84 -3.85
CA LEU A 112 -6.95 36.56 -2.42
C LEU A 112 -5.94 35.50 -2.00
N MET A 113 -5.16 35.72 -0.93
CA MET A 113 -4.10 34.78 -0.52
C MET A 113 -3.67 34.90 0.95
N SER A 114 -2.76 34.01 1.37
CA SER A 114 -2.00 34.07 2.64
C SER A 114 -2.90 34.12 3.88
N VAL A 115 -3.44 32.94 4.20
CA VAL A 115 -4.42 32.72 5.28
C VAL A 115 -3.75 32.66 6.65
N SER A 116 -4.33 33.29 7.67
CA SER A 116 -4.23 32.77 9.03
C SER A 116 -5.61 32.51 9.63
N LEU A 117 -5.75 31.46 10.43
CA LEU A 117 -6.94 31.13 11.19
C LEU A 117 -6.62 31.18 12.69
N LEU A 118 -7.59 31.57 13.50
CA LEU A 118 -7.40 31.59 14.95
C LEU A 118 -8.73 31.45 15.70
N ARG A 119 -8.82 30.53 16.66
CA ARG A 119 -9.94 30.51 17.60
C ARG A 119 -9.73 31.59 18.67
N LEU A 120 -10.55 32.62 18.63
CA LEU A 120 -10.49 33.75 19.56
C LEU A 120 -10.96 33.34 20.96
N GLN A 121 -10.46 34.02 21.99
CA GLN A 121 -10.89 33.84 23.40
C GLN A 121 -12.40 34.07 23.63
N ASP A 122 -13.12 34.73 22.72
CA ASP A 122 -14.59 34.86 22.76
C ASP A 122 -15.35 33.70 22.06
N GLY A 123 -14.63 32.68 21.60
CA GLY A 123 -15.18 31.46 21.02
C GLY A 123 -15.49 31.52 19.52
N ARG A 124 -15.34 32.68 18.87
CA ARG A 124 -15.39 32.84 17.41
C ARG A 124 -14.11 32.32 16.73
N ILE A 125 -14.19 32.07 15.42
CA ILE A 125 -13.01 31.86 14.57
C ILE A 125 -12.71 33.18 13.84
N GLY A 126 -11.47 33.65 13.89
CA GLY A 126 -10.95 34.71 13.03
C GLY A 126 -10.30 34.14 11.78
N LEU A 127 -10.60 34.73 10.62
CA LEU A 127 -9.96 34.46 9.33
C LEU A 127 -9.26 35.73 8.86
N PHE A 128 -7.93 35.65 8.76
CA PHE A 128 -7.03 36.72 8.35
C PHE A 128 -6.50 36.42 6.95
N TYR A 129 -6.49 37.40 6.06
CA TYR A 129 -6.05 37.19 4.67
C TYR A 129 -5.61 38.50 3.98
N ILE A 130 -4.85 38.34 2.88
CA ILE A 130 -4.52 39.41 1.94
C ILE A 130 -5.57 39.44 0.83
N ARG A 131 -6.06 40.64 0.51
CA ARG A 131 -6.78 40.96 -0.73
C ARG A 131 -5.94 41.95 -1.54
N LYS A 132 -5.35 41.49 -2.64
CA LYS A 132 -4.61 42.35 -3.58
C LYS A 132 -5.58 42.99 -4.57
N TYR A 133 -5.32 44.23 -4.95
CA TYR A 133 -6.09 45.01 -5.94
C TYR A 133 -5.17 45.88 -6.79
N ASP A 134 -5.71 46.40 -7.89
CA ASP A 134 -4.94 47.19 -8.86
C ASP A 134 -4.50 48.55 -8.28
N PRO A 135 -3.31 49.04 -8.69
CA PRO A 135 -2.68 50.21 -8.10
C PRO A 135 -3.37 51.53 -8.49
N THR A 136 -3.41 52.50 -7.56
CA THR A 136 -3.87 53.86 -7.88
C THR A 136 -2.83 54.61 -8.75
N PRO A 137 -3.21 55.68 -9.48
CA PRO A 137 -2.29 56.42 -10.35
C PRO A 137 -1.05 57.00 -9.65
N GLU A 138 -1.08 57.16 -8.33
CA GLU A 138 0.01 57.66 -7.49
C GLU A 138 0.98 56.56 -7.04
N ALA A 139 0.61 55.29 -7.19
CA ALA A 139 1.38 54.14 -6.73
C ALA A 139 2.48 53.74 -7.73
N LYS A 140 3.65 53.38 -7.18
CA LYS A 140 4.84 52.94 -7.92
C LYS A 140 5.13 51.45 -7.73
N HIS A 141 4.07 50.65 -7.61
CA HIS A 141 4.13 49.20 -7.53
C HIS A 141 2.99 48.58 -8.36
N LEU A 142 3.08 47.30 -8.66
CA LEU A 142 2.15 46.61 -9.57
C LEU A 142 0.79 46.30 -8.93
N PHE A 143 0.72 46.28 -7.59
CA PHE A 143 -0.49 46.00 -6.82
C PHE A 143 -0.46 46.78 -5.50
N LEU A 144 -1.63 46.90 -4.87
CA LEU A 144 -1.80 47.33 -3.49
C LEU A 144 -2.64 46.28 -2.75
N ASP A 145 -2.40 46.14 -1.44
CA ASP A 145 -2.90 45.02 -0.65
C ASP A 145 -3.71 45.52 0.55
N ASP A 146 -4.92 44.98 0.72
CA ASP A 146 -5.74 45.10 1.91
C ASP A 146 -5.45 43.90 2.84
N ILE A 147 -5.07 44.16 4.09
CA ILE A 147 -4.99 43.12 5.14
C ILE A 147 -6.33 43.10 5.88
N LEU A 148 -7.05 41.99 5.81
CA LEU A 148 -8.43 41.86 6.24
C LEU A 148 -8.61 40.76 7.29
N MET A 149 -9.57 40.99 8.19
CA MET A 149 -10.09 40.01 9.15
C MET A 149 -11.59 39.82 8.94
N ARG A 150 -12.07 38.57 8.87
CA ARG A 150 -13.47 38.21 9.07
C ARG A 150 -13.60 37.34 10.32
N THR A 151 -14.81 37.20 10.88
CA THR A 151 -15.07 36.21 11.93
C THR A 151 -16.30 35.36 11.66
N SER A 152 -16.20 34.07 11.97
CA SER A 152 -17.32 33.13 12.07
C SER A 152 -17.72 32.93 13.53
N SER A 153 -19.03 32.84 13.79
CA SER A 153 -19.63 32.43 15.08
C SER A 153 -20.22 31.01 15.03
N ASP A 154 -20.21 30.40 13.86
CA ASP A 154 -20.86 29.15 13.45
C ASP A 154 -19.84 28.17 12.86
N GLU A 155 -18.66 28.09 13.48
CA GLU A 155 -17.63 27.08 13.22
C GLU A 155 -17.12 27.00 11.76
N GLY A 156 -17.22 28.11 11.02
CA GLY A 156 -16.71 28.27 9.66
C GLY A 156 -17.80 28.33 8.58
N ASP A 157 -19.06 28.06 8.92
CA ASP A 157 -20.18 28.01 7.97
C ASP A 157 -20.50 29.40 7.36
N THR A 158 -20.43 30.48 8.14
CA THR A 158 -20.56 31.86 7.62
C THR A 158 -19.50 32.82 8.17
N TRP A 159 -19.20 33.87 7.41
CA TRP A 159 -18.15 34.83 7.72
C TRP A 159 -18.68 36.26 7.70
N SER A 160 -18.36 37.03 8.75
CA SER A 160 -18.72 38.45 8.86
C SER A 160 -18.19 39.29 7.70
N GLU A 161 -18.70 40.51 7.55
CA GLU A 161 -18.04 41.54 6.74
C GLU A 161 -16.57 41.78 7.17
N PRO A 162 -15.69 42.19 6.25
CA PRO A 162 -14.25 42.25 6.49
C PRO A 162 -13.86 43.53 7.23
N THR A 163 -13.26 43.37 8.40
CA THR A 163 -12.61 44.45 9.14
C THR A 163 -11.20 44.67 8.57
N ARG A 164 -10.80 45.94 8.39
CA ARG A 164 -9.48 46.33 7.90
C ARG A 164 -8.49 46.44 9.05
N ILE A 165 -7.39 45.71 8.96
CA ILE A 165 -6.29 45.78 9.94
C ILE A 165 -5.38 46.97 9.61
N VAL A 166 -5.05 47.15 8.33
CA VAL A 166 -4.34 48.34 7.83
C VAL A 166 -5.37 49.42 7.44
N PRO A 167 -5.27 50.65 7.99
CA PRO A 167 -6.13 51.77 7.62
C PRO A 167 -6.16 52.06 6.11
N LYS A 168 -7.35 52.32 5.55
CA LYS A 168 -7.57 52.51 4.10
C LYS A 168 -6.87 53.74 3.52
N ASP A 169 -6.56 54.73 4.36
CA ASP A 169 -5.78 55.92 4.03
C ASP A 169 -4.26 55.68 3.99
N THR A 170 -3.81 54.46 4.33
CA THR A 170 -2.40 54.03 4.31
C THR A 170 -2.16 52.94 3.25
N PRO A 171 -2.48 53.17 1.95
CA PRO A 171 -2.34 52.16 0.90
C PRO A 171 -0.89 51.68 0.74
N SER A 172 -0.73 50.36 0.67
CA SER A 172 0.57 49.69 0.78
C SER A 172 0.61 48.39 -0.03
N TYR A 173 1.81 47.87 -0.30
CA TYR A 173 2.02 46.46 -0.61
C TYR A 173 2.68 45.82 0.61
N SER A 174 1.94 44.95 1.31
CA SER A 174 2.27 44.45 2.63
C SER A 174 2.01 42.94 2.71
N VAL A 175 3.01 42.16 3.10
CA VAL A 175 2.88 40.70 3.21
C VAL A 175 2.60 40.32 4.66
N LEU A 176 1.39 39.83 4.93
CA LEU A 176 1.13 38.86 5.98
C LEU A 176 1.55 37.48 5.44
N ASN A 177 2.37 36.72 6.17
CA ASN A 177 2.60 35.31 5.82
C ASN A 177 1.47 34.44 6.44
N ASN A 178 1.19 33.28 5.85
CA ASN A 178 0.23 32.34 6.42
C ASN A 178 0.64 31.86 7.81
N ASP A 179 -0.34 31.51 8.66
CA ASP A 179 -0.09 31.07 10.05
C ASP A 179 0.81 32.04 10.84
N ARG A 180 0.46 33.32 10.98
CA ARG A 180 1.29 34.30 11.74
C ARG A 180 0.51 35.19 12.70
N VAL A 181 -0.80 35.03 12.80
CA VAL A 181 -1.64 35.89 13.64
C VAL A 181 -1.94 35.20 14.96
N ILE A 182 -1.38 35.73 16.05
CA ILE A 182 -1.54 35.17 17.39
C ILE A 182 -2.50 36.00 18.25
N GLN A 183 -3.13 35.37 19.23
CA GLN A 183 -3.76 36.04 20.36
C GLN A 183 -2.95 35.74 21.62
N LEU A 184 -2.46 36.78 22.28
CA LEU A 184 -1.72 36.64 23.52
C LEU A 184 -2.61 36.12 24.66
N ARG A 185 -2.00 35.59 25.71
CA ARG A 185 -2.69 35.27 26.98
C ARG A 185 -3.44 36.48 27.58
N SER A 186 -3.02 37.72 27.27
CA SER A 186 -3.72 38.96 27.65
C SER A 186 -5.01 39.24 26.87
N GLY A 187 -5.30 38.52 25.79
CA GLY A 187 -6.39 38.77 24.85
C GLY A 187 -6.03 39.70 23.69
N ARG A 188 -4.84 40.31 23.68
CA ARG A 188 -4.38 41.12 22.54
C ARG A 188 -4.12 40.26 21.30
N LEU A 189 -4.69 40.63 20.15
CA LEU A 189 -4.34 40.09 18.85
C LEU A 189 -3.11 40.80 18.26
N ILE A 190 -2.23 40.06 17.59
CA ILE A 190 -1.04 40.59 16.91
C ILE A 190 -0.96 40.06 15.48
N VAL A 191 -0.94 41.00 14.52
CA VAL A 191 -0.77 40.73 13.08
C VAL A 191 0.58 41.31 12.62
N PRO A 192 1.63 40.49 12.43
CA PRO A 192 2.93 40.95 11.94
C PRO A 192 2.92 41.08 10.40
N LEU A 193 3.51 42.16 9.87
CA LEU A 193 3.48 42.48 8.43
C LEU A 193 4.86 42.93 7.90
N ALA A 194 5.21 42.43 6.71
CA ALA A 194 6.34 42.92 5.93
C ALA A 194 5.87 43.98 4.90
N VAL A 195 6.05 45.26 5.23
CA VAL A 195 5.65 46.38 4.37
C VAL A 195 6.74 46.69 3.35
N HIS A 196 6.49 46.28 2.10
CA HIS A 196 7.42 46.41 0.98
C HIS A 196 7.27 47.72 0.20
N TYR A 197 6.06 48.29 0.19
CA TYR A 197 5.76 49.57 -0.44
C TYR A 197 4.66 50.31 0.33
N ARG A 198 4.72 51.65 0.37
CA ARG A 198 3.58 52.53 0.69
C ARG A 198 3.49 53.60 -0.38
N VAL A 199 2.29 54.09 -0.70
CA VAL A 199 2.14 55.23 -1.61
C VAL A 199 2.95 56.43 -1.09
N GLY A 200 3.67 57.11 -1.99
CA GLY A 200 4.65 58.14 -1.65
C GLY A 200 6.09 57.64 -1.45
N TRP A 201 6.34 56.33 -1.27
CA TRP A 201 7.71 55.79 -1.32
C TRP A 201 8.29 55.86 -2.76
N PRO A 202 9.62 55.93 -2.91
CA PRO A 202 10.27 56.03 -4.23
C PRO A 202 10.00 54.81 -5.13
N GLY A 203 9.78 53.63 -4.54
CA GLY A 203 9.45 52.37 -5.20
C GLY A 203 9.43 51.22 -4.19
N TYR A 204 9.21 49.99 -4.68
CA TYR A 204 9.28 48.75 -3.90
C TYR A 204 10.66 48.57 -3.23
N ARG A 205 10.68 48.24 -1.94
CA ARG A 205 11.90 47.89 -1.19
C ARG A 205 12.06 46.37 -1.14
N LYS A 206 13.25 45.84 -1.48
CA LYS A 206 13.53 44.39 -1.38
C LYS A 206 13.50 43.91 0.08
N SER A 207 14.12 44.68 0.98
CA SER A 207 13.96 44.50 2.43
C SER A 207 12.77 45.31 2.91
N ALA A 208 11.85 44.69 3.65
CA ALA A 208 10.63 45.34 4.12
C ALA A 208 10.87 46.23 5.34
N GLU A 209 9.92 47.12 5.60
CA GLU A 209 9.69 47.66 6.94
C GLU A 209 8.78 46.69 7.69
N ILE A 210 9.28 46.08 8.76
CA ILE A 210 8.54 45.12 9.58
C ILE A 210 7.79 45.86 10.69
N VAL A 211 6.51 45.56 10.82
CA VAL A 211 5.58 46.21 11.77
C VAL A 211 4.61 45.19 12.35
N CYS A 212 4.01 45.48 13.49
CA CYS A 212 2.82 44.77 13.98
C CYS A 212 1.59 45.67 13.91
N TYR A 213 0.41 45.06 13.78
CA TYR A 213 -0.87 45.67 14.12
C TYR A 213 -1.47 44.91 15.30
N LEU A 214 -1.98 45.67 16.26
CA LEU A 214 -2.44 45.21 17.57
C LEU A 214 -3.94 45.50 17.72
N SER A 215 -4.70 44.58 18.31
CA SER A 215 -6.09 44.81 18.69
C SER A 215 -6.36 44.31 20.11
N ASP A 216 -6.90 45.19 20.95
CA ASP A 216 -7.27 44.94 22.35
C ASP A 216 -8.79 44.71 22.54
N ASP A 217 -9.57 44.61 21.45
CA ASP A 217 -11.04 44.59 21.47
C ASP A 217 -11.70 43.43 20.68
N GLN A 218 -10.95 42.35 20.50
CA GLN A 218 -11.31 41.16 19.70
C GLN A 218 -11.45 41.44 18.20
N GLY A 219 -10.55 42.28 17.66
CA GLY A 219 -10.34 42.50 16.23
C GLY A 219 -11.19 43.60 15.60
N LYS A 220 -11.88 44.44 16.39
CA LYS A 220 -12.80 45.48 15.90
C LYS A 220 -12.06 46.77 15.56
N THR A 221 -11.05 47.13 16.34
CA THR A 221 -10.14 48.24 16.09
C THR A 221 -8.69 47.79 16.13
N TRP A 222 -7.85 48.45 15.35
CA TRP A 222 -6.46 48.06 15.10
C TRP A 222 -5.51 49.26 15.22
N LYS A 223 -4.39 49.07 15.91
CA LYS A 223 -3.33 50.06 16.12
C LYS A 223 -2.00 49.52 15.58
N ARG A 224 -1.31 50.26 14.72
CA ARG A 224 0.07 49.94 14.32
C ARG A 224 1.01 50.07 15.52
N SER A 225 2.01 49.19 15.60
CA SER A 225 3.15 49.31 16.52
C SER A 225 3.84 50.67 16.39
N GLN A 226 4.49 51.14 17.46
CA GLN A 226 5.35 52.32 17.44
C GLN A 226 6.65 52.03 16.67
N SER A 227 7.28 50.88 16.91
CA SER A 227 8.49 50.47 16.18
C SER A 227 8.20 50.12 14.71
N ALA A 228 9.27 50.15 13.91
CA ALA A 228 9.25 49.99 12.46
C ALA A 228 10.60 49.44 11.99
N LEU A 229 10.80 48.13 12.12
CA LEU A 229 12.12 47.54 11.99
C LEU A 229 12.54 47.41 10.52
N THR A 230 13.83 47.54 10.23
CA THR A 230 14.42 47.30 8.91
C THR A 230 15.76 46.59 9.05
N SER A 231 16.21 45.88 8.02
CA SER A 231 17.53 45.24 7.99
C SER A 231 18.18 45.36 6.63
N GLU A 232 19.49 45.59 6.60
CA GLU A 232 20.30 45.53 5.38
C GLU A 232 20.45 44.08 4.86
N SER A 233 20.35 43.09 5.75
CA SER A 233 20.52 41.64 5.44
C SER A 233 19.30 40.99 4.76
N LEU A 234 18.31 41.80 4.33
CA LEU A 234 16.94 41.41 4.00
C LEU A 234 16.09 41.07 5.25
N ALA A 235 14.88 41.63 5.33
CA ALA A 235 13.83 41.20 6.25
C ALA A 235 12.50 41.05 5.47
N GLN A 236 11.86 39.89 5.57
CA GLN A 236 10.54 39.58 4.98
C GLN A 236 9.79 38.55 5.86
N GLU A 237 8.49 38.37 5.61
CA GLU A 237 7.63 37.29 6.18
C GLU A 237 7.82 37.09 7.70
N PRO A 238 7.47 38.11 8.51
CA PRO A 238 7.61 38.04 9.96
C PRO A 238 6.60 37.07 10.59
N GLY A 239 7.04 36.36 11.63
CA GLY A 239 6.20 35.70 12.62
C GLY A 239 6.50 36.19 14.03
N VAL A 240 5.58 35.92 14.95
CA VAL A 240 5.69 36.29 16.37
C VAL A 240 5.20 35.12 17.21
N VAL A 241 5.89 34.83 18.31
CA VAL A 241 5.47 33.88 19.34
C VAL A 241 5.58 34.51 20.73
N GLU A 242 4.60 34.25 21.60
CA GLU A 242 4.61 34.67 23.00
C GLU A 242 5.55 33.76 23.82
N LEU A 243 6.43 34.35 24.63
CA LEU A 243 7.38 33.66 25.51
C LEU A 243 6.74 33.34 26.88
N SER A 244 7.31 32.39 27.63
CA SER A 244 6.76 32.00 28.94
C SER A 244 6.87 33.11 29.99
N ASP A 245 7.76 34.09 29.77
CA ASP A 245 8.00 35.27 30.60
C ASP A 245 7.24 36.54 30.11
N ASP A 246 6.13 36.34 29.39
CA ASP A 246 5.19 37.36 28.87
C ASP A 246 5.79 38.32 27.81
N ARG A 247 7.08 38.20 27.50
CA ARG A 247 7.74 38.88 26.37
C ARG A 247 7.36 38.20 25.05
N LEU A 248 7.61 38.87 23.93
CA LEU A 248 7.40 38.31 22.59
C LEU A 248 8.73 38.12 21.85
N MET A 249 8.81 37.09 21.01
CA MET A 249 9.89 36.91 20.04
C MET A 249 9.33 37.00 18.62
N MET A 250 9.89 37.90 17.81
CA MET A 250 9.65 37.99 16.38
C MET A 250 10.76 37.28 15.62
N PHE A 251 10.44 36.61 14.52
CA PHE A 251 11.37 35.96 13.60
C PHE A 251 11.04 36.36 12.15
N CYS A 252 12.04 36.73 11.35
CA CYS A 252 11.87 37.17 9.95
C CYS A 252 12.90 36.51 9.02
N ARG A 253 12.54 36.19 7.77
CA ARG A 253 13.51 35.63 6.81
C ARG A 253 14.50 36.66 6.30
N SER A 254 15.78 36.27 6.25
CA SER A 254 16.88 37.07 5.71
C SER A 254 17.74 36.29 4.71
N SER A 255 18.90 36.84 4.34
CA SER A 255 19.78 36.27 3.32
C SER A 255 20.39 34.90 3.69
N ASN A 256 20.63 34.61 4.98
CA ASN A 256 21.34 33.40 5.44
C ASN A 256 20.92 32.85 6.83
N ALA A 257 20.04 33.53 7.55
CA ALA A 257 19.46 33.10 8.84
C ALA A 257 18.03 33.67 8.99
N GLN A 258 17.35 33.42 10.11
CA GLN A 258 16.26 34.30 10.54
C GLN A 258 16.83 35.53 11.27
N LEU A 259 16.09 36.63 11.29
CA LEU A 259 16.35 37.78 12.15
C LEU A 259 15.37 37.75 13.33
N LEU A 260 15.91 37.84 14.53
CA LEU A 260 15.18 37.86 15.80
C LEU A 260 15.05 39.29 16.32
N SER A 261 13.90 39.60 16.91
CA SER A 261 13.64 40.82 17.67
C SER A 261 12.70 40.50 18.84
N TYR A 262 12.77 41.27 19.93
CA TYR A 262 12.01 41.04 21.15
C TYR A 262 11.18 42.25 21.57
N SER A 263 10.04 42.01 22.22
CA SER A 263 9.14 43.03 22.77
C SER A 263 8.77 42.70 24.21
N ASP A 264 8.88 43.71 25.09
CA ASP A 264 8.52 43.63 26.51
C ASP A 264 7.15 44.29 26.80
N ASP A 265 6.47 44.85 25.78
CA ASP A 265 5.26 45.68 25.91
C ASP A 265 4.04 45.15 25.13
N GLN A 266 4.03 43.83 24.87
CA GLN A 266 3.02 43.14 24.08
C GLN A 266 2.89 43.69 22.64
N GLY A 267 4.04 43.91 21.99
CA GLY A 267 4.17 44.07 20.54
C GLY A 267 4.10 45.50 20.01
N ASP A 268 4.14 46.52 20.86
CA ASP A 268 4.05 47.93 20.45
C ASP A 268 5.43 48.53 20.17
N PHE A 269 6.42 48.17 20.96
CA PHE A 269 7.84 48.43 20.74
C PHE A 269 8.60 47.10 20.57
N TRP A 270 9.64 47.13 19.74
CA TRP A 270 10.45 45.97 19.38
C TRP A 270 11.92 46.35 19.30
N SER A 271 12.82 45.46 19.71
CA SER A 271 14.27 45.65 19.62
C SER A 271 14.78 45.72 18.18
N ASP A 272 15.99 46.25 17.98
CA ASP A 272 16.72 46.06 16.73
C ASP A 272 16.90 44.56 16.39
N PHE A 273 17.02 44.25 15.10
CA PHE A 273 17.17 42.88 14.62
C PHE A 273 18.55 42.29 14.90
N THR A 274 18.57 41.06 15.42
CA THR A 274 19.79 40.24 15.60
C THR A 274 19.68 38.94 14.80
N PRO A 275 20.73 38.46 14.10
CA PRO A 275 20.66 37.16 13.42
C PRO A 275 20.49 35.99 14.40
N SER A 276 19.68 35.00 14.02
CA SER A 276 19.54 33.74 14.77
C SER A 276 20.78 32.86 14.71
N SER A 277 20.88 31.90 15.63
CA SER A 277 21.92 30.86 15.64
C SER A 277 21.71 29.77 14.58
N PHE A 278 20.46 29.56 14.15
CA PHE A 278 20.08 28.56 13.14
C PHE A 278 20.12 29.19 11.74
N THR A 279 20.95 28.61 10.85
CA THR A 279 21.16 29.11 9.49
C THR A 279 20.15 28.52 8.48
N GLN A 280 20.10 29.10 7.28
CA GLN A 280 19.30 28.60 6.16
C GLN A 280 20.06 28.67 4.82
N PRO A 281 19.85 27.71 3.88
CA PRO A 281 20.65 27.60 2.66
C PRO A 281 20.15 28.53 1.54
N THR A 282 18.89 28.96 1.59
CA THR A 282 18.27 29.91 0.67
C THR A 282 17.27 30.78 1.43
N VAL A 283 16.70 31.81 0.77
CA VAL A 283 15.79 32.74 1.44
C VAL A 283 14.40 32.13 1.62
N SER A 284 14.13 31.56 2.79
CA SER A 284 12.86 30.95 3.18
C SER A 284 12.39 31.37 4.59
N PRO A 285 11.09 31.33 4.89
CA PRO A 285 10.57 31.56 6.22
C PRO A 285 10.74 30.33 7.11
N ALA A 286 10.94 30.56 8.41
CA ALA A 286 10.63 29.57 9.45
C ALA A 286 9.17 29.75 9.91
N SER A 287 8.63 28.73 10.58
CA SER A 287 7.44 28.80 11.45
C SER A 287 7.87 28.45 12.86
N ILE A 288 7.42 29.19 13.88
CA ILE A 288 7.72 28.91 15.29
C ILE A 288 6.45 29.09 16.11
N GLU A 289 6.09 28.05 16.86
CA GLU A 289 4.82 27.88 17.57
C GLU A 289 5.06 27.24 18.95
N ARG A 290 4.09 27.31 19.87
CA ARG A 290 4.22 26.69 21.21
C ARG A 290 3.39 25.42 21.33
N ILE A 291 4.05 24.30 21.64
CA ILE A 291 3.43 22.98 21.79
C ILE A 291 2.55 22.99 23.06
N GLN A 292 1.23 23.04 22.90
CA GLN A 292 0.28 23.21 24.02
C GLN A 292 0.41 22.17 25.14
N SER A 293 0.77 20.92 24.81
CA SER A 293 0.84 19.79 25.76
C SER A 293 2.12 19.73 26.60
N THR A 294 3.13 20.55 26.28
CA THR A 294 4.45 20.55 26.93
C THR A 294 4.91 21.94 27.37
N GLY A 295 4.49 22.97 26.64
CA GLY A 295 4.88 24.36 26.87
C GLY A 295 6.15 24.79 26.12
N ASP A 296 6.85 23.89 25.44
CA ASP A 296 8.07 24.19 24.67
C ASP A 296 7.74 24.80 23.30
N LEU A 297 8.73 25.47 22.67
CA LEU A 297 8.60 25.96 21.29
C LEU A 297 8.98 24.89 20.27
N LEU A 298 8.19 24.76 19.20
CA LEU A 298 8.49 24.00 17.99
C LEU A 298 8.88 24.97 16.87
N MET A 299 9.99 24.71 16.18
CA MET A 299 10.41 25.45 14.99
C MET A 299 10.50 24.53 13.77
N LEU A 300 9.89 24.93 12.66
CA LEU A 300 10.04 24.33 11.34
C LEU A 300 10.76 25.31 10.40
N TRP A 301 11.87 24.91 9.79
CA TRP A 301 12.64 25.74 8.85
C TRP A 301 13.40 24.90 7.81
N ASN A 302 14.19 25.55 6.94
CA ASN A 302 15.17 24.85 6.11
C ASN A 302 16.57 24.97 6.70
N ASN A 303 17.11 23.86 7.22
CA ASN A 303 18.38 23.87 7.92
C ASN A 303 19.56 24.13 6.97
N GLY A 304 20.20 25.30 7.12
CA GLY A 304 21.41 25.67 6.39
C GLY A 304 22.68 24.99 6.94
N ASP A 305 22.58 24.35 8.10
CA ASP A 305 23.69 23.62 8.70
C ASP A 305 23.80 22.15 8.25
N ASP A 306 22.78 21.64 7.55
CA ASP A 306 22.76 20.33 6.89
C ASP A 306 23.91 20.18 5.88
N GLU A 307 24.60 19.03 5.88
CA GLU A 307 25.76 18.80 5.02
C GLU A 307 25.44 18.87 3.53
N LEU A 308 24.27 18.42 3.10
CA LEU A 308 23.89 18.37 1.70
C LEU A 308 23.38 19.74 1.23
N ALA A 309 22.66 20.47 2.09
CA ALA A 309 22.32 21.88 1.87
C ALA A 309 23.57 22.77 1.71
N LYS A 310 24.60 22.56 2.55
CA LYS A 310 25.92 23.22 2.44
C LYS A 310 26.66 22.91 1.13
N LYS A 311 26.53 21.69 0.61
CA LYS A 311 27.22 21.24 -0.62
C LYS A 311 26.47 21.64 -1.90
N GLN A 312 25.14 21.60 -1.89
CA GLN A 312 24.28 21.93 -3.02
C GLN A 312 22.95 22.56 -2.54
N PRO A 313 22.87 23.91 -2.42
CA PRO A 313 21.64 24.61 -2.06
C PRO A 313 20.63 24.62 -3.23
N VAL A 314 19.91 23.51 -3.40
CA VAL A 314 18.86 23.34 -4.42
C VAL A 314 17.49 23.60 -3.77
N GLY A 315 16.85 24.72 -4.10
CA GLY A 315 15.48 25.00 -3.66
C GLY A 315 15.35 25.40 -2.18
N ARG A 316 14.34 24.86 -1.49
CA ARG A 316 14.03 25.11 -0.08
C ARG A 316 14.00 23.76 0.65
N ARG A 317 15.18 23.21 0.97
CA ARG A 317 15.37 21.90 1.60
C ARG A 317 16.70 21.83 2.38
N PRO A 318 16.87 20.91 3.35
CA PRO A 318 15.85 20.00 3.89
C PRO A 318 14.70 20.75 4.56
N PHE A 319 13.62 20.04 4.90
CA PHE A 319 12.64 20.54 5.86
C PHE A 319 13.02 19.98 7.22
N THR A 320 13.15 20.84 8.22
CA THR A 320 13.76 20.48 9.50
C THR A 320 12.93 21.01 10.65
N ALA A 321 12.70 20.18 11.65
CA ALA A 321 12.11 20.56 12.93
C ALA A 321 13.16 20.60 14.03
N ALA A 322 12.94 21.44 15.03
CA ALA A 322 13.67 21.44 16.31
C ALA A 322 12.77 21.99 17.42
N ILE A 323 13.12 21.71 18.66
CA ILE A 323 12.39 22.19 19.84
C ILE A 323 13.29 23.02 20.76
N SER A 324 12.69 23.99 21.46
CA SER A 324 13.36 24.82 22.45
C SER A 324 12.58 24.84 23.77
N LYS A 325 13.26 24.44 24.84
CA LYS A 325 12.74 24.35 26.20
C LYS A 325 13.06 25.57 27.06
N ASP A 326 13.65 26.60 26.45
CA ASP A 326 14.17 27.79 27.13
C ASP A 326 13.77 29.10 26.42
N ASP A 327 12.66 29.09 25.68
CA ASP A 327 12.12 30.22 24.90
C ASP A 327 13.07 30.73 23.81
N GLY A 328 13.57 29.80 23.00
CA GLY A 328 14.30 30.05 21.75
C GLY A 328 15.78 30.33 21.90
N LYS A 329 16.35 30.21 23.10
CA LYS A 329 17.77 30.50 23.39
C LYS A 329 18.67 29.35 22.94
N THR A 330 18.23 28.12 23.17
CA THR A 330 18.83 26.89 22.63
C THR A 330 17.79 26.06 21.88
N TRP A 331 18.24 25.35 20.85
CA TRP A 331 17.40 24.47 20.03
C TRP A 331 18.02 23.07 20.04
N GLN A 332 17.21 22.07 20.41
CA GLN A 332 17.60 20.67 20.47
C GLN A 332 16.75 19.82 19.52
N ASN A 333 17.17 18.56 19.34
CA ASN A 333 16.44 17.53 18.59
C ASN A 333 16.14 17.97 17.15
N ILE A 334 17.18 18.48 16.49
CA ILE A 334 17.16 18.93 15.11
C ILE A 334 17.00 17.71 14.21
N GLN A 335 15.78 17.48 13.70
CA GLN A 335 15.43 16.33 12.86
C GLN A 335 14.85 16.79 11.53
N ASN A 336 15.28 16.20 10.42
CA ASN A 336 14.71 16.49 9.12
C ASN A 336 13.34 15.81 8.99
N VAL A 337 12.29 16.61 8.72
CA VAL A 337 10.88 16.20 8.47
C VAL A 337 10.64 15.82 7.01
N GLY A 338 11.43 16.36 6.08
CA GLY A 338 11.33 16.07 4.65
C GLY A 338 12.67 16.23 3.93
N THR A 339 13.08 15.20 3.20
CA THR A 339 14.44 15.09 2.64
C THR A 339 14.50 14.94 1.13
N ASP A 340 13.40 15.11 0.40
CA ASP A 340 13.35 14.96 -1.07
C ASP A 340 14.47 15.79 -1.75
N PRO A 341 15.30 15.19 -2.63
CA PRO A 341 16.36 15.91 -3.35
C PRO A 341 15.91 17.11 -4.19
N GLU A 342 14.66 17.12 -4.68
CA GLU A 342 14.00 18.20 -5.41
C GLU A 342 12.96 18.95 -4.56
N GLY A 343 12.93 18.68 -3.24
CA GLY A 343 11.99 19.24 -2.28
C GLY A 343 12.02 20.77 -2.18
N TRP A 344 10.85 21.36 -1.90
CA TRP A 344 10.67 22.81 -1.83
C TRP A 344 9.66 23.16 -0.74
N TYR A 345 10.13 23.14 0.51
CA TYR A 345 9.33 23.21 1.71
C TYR A 345 9.27 24.64 2.26
N CYS A 346 8.06 25.20 2.38
CA CYS A 346 7.82 26.55 2.90
C CYS A 346 6.32 26.83 3.10
N TYR A 347 6.03 28.00 3.68
CA TYR A 347 4.67 28.49 3.96
C TYR A 347 3.90 27.49 4.84
N THR A 348 4.61 27.00 5.86
CA THR A 348 4.14 25.96 6.78
C THR A 348 3.21 26.56 7.82
N ALA A 349 1.93 26.18 7.78
CA ALA A 349 1.05 26.27 8.94
C ALA A 349 1.29 25.11 9.91
N ILE A 350 1.06 25.35 11.20
CA ILE A 350 1.18 24.36 12.29
C ILE A 350 -0.16 24.32 13.05
N GLU A 351 -0.61 23.14 13.49
CA GLU A 351 -1.77 22.99 14.39
C GLU A 351 -1.58 21.77 15.30
N PHE A 352 -2.05 21.88 16.55
CA PHE A 352 -1.84 20.87 17.60
C PHE A 352 -3.13 20.10 17.87
N VAL A 353 -3.19 18.85 17.43
CA VAL A 353 -4.39 18.01 17.50
C VAL A 353 -4.13 16.79 18.38
N GLY A 354 -4.44 16.94 19.67
CA GLY A 354 -4.24 15.92 20.69
C GLY A 354 -2.76 15.65 20.95
N ASP A 355 -2.31 14.44 20.64
CA ASP A 355 -0.92 13.98 20.73
C ASP A 355 -0.13 14.15 19.42
N HIS A 356 -0.70 14.82 18.41
CA HIS A 356 -0.10 15.04 17.09
C HIS A 356 -0.02 16.51 16.70
N VAL A 357 0.90 16.81 15.78
CA VAL A 357 1.06 18.08 15.06
C VAL A 357 0.66 17.85 13.60
N LEU A 358 -0.09 18.78 13.04
CA LEU A 358 -0.36 18.87 11.60
C LEU A 358 0.43 20.03 11.02
N LEU A 359 0.99 19.81 9.83
CA LEU A 359 1.74 20.78 9.05
C LEU A 359 1.08 20.90 7.68
N ALA A 360 0.64 22.09 7.27
CA ALA A 360 0.24 22.37 5.89
C ALA A 360 1.32 23.22 5.22
N HIS A 361 2.03 22.67 4.25
CA HIS A 361 3.19 23.32 3.63
C HIS A 361 3.25 23.07 2.12
N CYS A 362 3.91 23.94 1.36
CA CYS A 362 4.24 23.61 -0.03
C CYS A 362 5.20 22.41 -0.07
N GLU A 363 5.05 21.56 -1.08
CA GLU A 363 6.05 20.55 -1.46
C GLU A 363 6.11 20.43 -3.00
N TYR A 364 7.13 19.72 -3.51
CA TYR A 364 7.44 19.43 -4.90
C TYR A 364 6.20 19.29 -5.83
N PRO A 365 6.26 19.81 -7.09
CA PRO A 365 7.38 20.53 -7.68
C PRO A 365 7.28 22.05 -7.43
N ARG A 366 8.12 22.58 -6.54
CA ARG A 366 8.15 24.01 -6.15
C ARG A 366 6.86 24.43 -5.42
N LEU A 367 6.41 25.67 -5.58
CA LEU A 367 5.26 26.28 -4.88
C LEU A 367 3.89 25.84 -5.47
N ASN A 368 3.73 24.57 -5.84
CA ASN A 368 2.68 24.16 -6.78
C ASN A 368 1.56 23.33 -6.14
N SER A 369 1.90 22.52 -5.13
CA SER A 369 0.97 21.67 -4.41
C SER A 369 1.07 21.92 -2.91
N LEU A 370 -0.08 21.91 -2.22
CA LEU A 370 -0.15 21.95 -0.76
C LEU A 370 -0.09 20.52 -0.22
N GLN A 371 0.87 20.23 0.64
CA GLN A 371 1.01 18.96 1.35
C GLN A 371 0.55 19.14 2.80
N ILE A 372 -0.29 18.22 3.28
CA ILE A 372 -0.58 18.03 4.70
C ILE A 372 0.28 16.88 5.21
N THR A 373 1.00 17.14 6.29
CA THR A 373 1.92 16.21 6.96
C THR A 373 1.54 16.13 8.44
N ARG A 374 1.47 14.92 9.00
CA ARG A 374 1.01 14.62 10.35
C ARG A 374 2.12 13.91 11.13
N ILE A 375 2.44 14.38 12.33
CA ILE A 375 3.61 13.95 13.11
C ILE A 375 3.22 13.84 14.59
N PRO A 376 3.47 12.73 15.30
CA PRO A 376 3.25 12.65 16.74
C PRO A 376 4.10 13.70 17.47
N VAL A 377 3.55 14.40 18.47
CA VAL A 377 4.29 15.39 19.29
C VAL A 377 5.54 14.75 19.92
N ALA A 378 5.43 13.48 20.33
CA ALA A 378 6.54 12.70 20.89
C ALA A 378 7.71 12.43 19.92
N TRP A 379 7.57 12.73 18.62
CA TRP A 379 8.64 12.60 17.62
C TRP A 379 9.73 13.67 17.82
N PHE A 380 9.32 14.92 18.04
CA PHE A 380 10.23 16.06 18.25
C PHE A 380 11.04 15.94 19.55
N TYR A 381 10.55 15.17 20.52
CA TYR A 381 11.20 14.94 21.82
C TYR A 381 12.24 13.82 21.84
N GLN A 382 12.58 13.27 20.69
CA GLN A 382 13.58 12.20 20.59
C GLN A 382 14.97 12.78 20.36
N ASP A 383 15.83 12.57 21.36
CA ASP A 383 17.25 12.87 21.33
C ASP A 383 17.93 11.80 20.43
N GLU A 384 17.86 12.04 19.10
CA GLU A 384 18.14 11.11 17.99
C GLU A 384 17.09 9.99 17.75
N PRO A 385 17.01 9.40 16.53
CA PRO A 385 15.76 8.84 16.00
C PRO A 385 15.32 7.52 16.65
N VAL A 386 14.00 7.42 16.93
CA VAL A 386 13.19 6.30 17.44
C VAL A 386 13.93 5.01 17.82
N SER A 387 14.86 5.05 18.79
CA SER A 387 15.23 3.83 19.51
C SER A 387 14.07 3.46 20.43
N VAL A 388 13.20 2.56 19.97
CA VAL A 388 11.99 2.15 20.70
C VAL A 388 12.41 1.50 22.02
N LYS A 389 11.98 2.09 23.15
CA LYS A 389 12.00 1.41 24.45
C LYS A 389 10.59 1.18 24.97
N THR A 390 10.25 -0.10 24.96
CA THR A 390 9.11 -0.76 25.61
C THR A 390 8.93 -0.30 27.07
N PRO A 391 7.71 -0.28 27.63
CA PRO A 391 7.47 0.17 29.00
C PRO A 391 8.34 -0.49 30.08
N ALA A 392 8.86 0.35 30.97
CA ALA A 392 9.40 0.06 32.31
C ALA A 392 10.35 -1.15 32.46
N ASP A 393 11.66 -0.88 32.42
CA ASP A 393 12.75 -1.71 32.96
C ASP A 393 12.59 -3.24 32.82
N SER A 394 12.56 -3.68 31.57
CA SER A 394 13.54 -4.69 31.19
C SER A 394 14.67 -4.02 30.42
N GLN A 395 15.92 -4.38 30.73
CA GLN A 395 16.98 -4.27 29.73
C GLN A 395 16.66 -5.30 28.65
N SER A 396 15.89 -4.90 27.62
CA SER A 396 15.89 -5.64 26.37
C SER A 396 17.34 -5.64 25.87
N ALA A 397 17.99 -6.80 25.93
CA ALA A 397 19.30 -7.00 25.31
C ALA A 397 19.28 -6.51 23.85
N PRO A 398 20.43 -6.16 23.24
CA PRO A 398 20.50 -6.02 21.79
C PRO A 398 19.84 -7.23 21.11
N LEU A 399 19.28 -7.03 19.92
CA LEU A 399 18.68 -8.12 19.17
C LEU A 399 19.76 -9.15 18.85
N ASP A 400 19.69 -10.29 19.51
CA ASP A 400 20.80 -11.23 19.61
C ASP A 400 20.27 -12.67 19.58
N TYR A 401 21.17 -13.58 19.22
CA TYR A 401 20.89 -14.97 18.91
C TYR A 401 22.10 -15.82 19.26
N SER A 402 21.85 -17.04 19.71
CA SER A 402 22.87 -18.08 19.71
C SER A 402 22.85 -18.84 18.38
N VAL A 403 24.02 -19.31 17.94
CA VAL A 403 24.15 -20.17 16.76
C VAL A 403 24.37 -21.60 17.23
N SER A 404 23.50 -22.52 16.84
CA SER A 404 23.78 -23.97 16.93
C SER A 404 23.92 -24.56 15.54
N LEU A 405 25.08 -25.14 15.24
CA LEU A 405 25.40 -25.70 13.93
C LEU A 405 25.13 -27.22 13.92
N GLU A 406 24.13 -27.63 13.14
CA GLU A 406 23.78 -29.04 12.94
C GLU A 406 24.36 -29.54 11.60
N VAL A 407 24.88 -30.77 11.58
CA VAL A 407 25.29 -31.46 10.35
C VAL A 407 24.18 -32.44 9.96
N ALA A 408 23.40 -32.10 8.94
CA ALA A 408 22.28 -32.91 8.47
C ALA A 408 22.73 -34.13 7.63
N HIS A 409 23.89 -34.03 6.99
CA HIS A 409 24.51 -35.10 6.20
C HIS A 409 26.01 -34.80 6.03
N GLU A 410 26.85 -35.84 5.96
CA GLU A 410 28.25 -35.71 5.53
C GLU A 410 28.77 -36.99 4.86
N GLY A 411 29.86 -36.86 4.10
CA GLY A 411 30.53 -37.96 3.40
C GLY A 411 30.88 -37.57 1.96
N PHE A 412 32.18 -37.43 1.68
CA PHE A 412 32.69 -37.13 0.34
C PHE A 412 33.36 -38.35 -0.31
N ASP A 413 32.98 -38.72 -1.53
CA ASP A 413 33.48 -39.90 -2.25
C ASP A 413 34.61 -39.59 -3.28
N GLY A 414 34.99 -38.32 -3.41
CA GLY A 414 36.01 -37.85 -4.36
C GLY A 414 35.54 -37.72 -5.82
N LYS A 415 34.27 -38.00 -6.14
CA LYS A 415 33.69 -37.99 -7.50
C LYS A 415 32.46 -37.10 -7.63
N GLU A 416 31.63 -37.08 -6.61
CA GLU A 416 30.39 -36.32 -6.53
C GLU A 416 30.31 -35.56 -5.21
N CYS A 417 29.52 -34.49 -5.17
CA CYS A 417 29.22 -33.79 -3.94
C CYS A 417 27.78 -33.26 -3.94
N TRP A 418 27.10 -33.35 -2.80
CA TRP A 418 25.87 -32.62 -2.55
C TRP A 418 26.09 -31.12 -2.63
N VAL A 419 25.09 -30.41 -3.15
CA VAL A 419 25.04 -28.95 -3.27
C VAL A 419 23.60 -28.46 -3.14
N HIS A 420 23.43 -27.16 -2.92
CA HIS A 420 22.12 -26.49 -2.93
C HIS A 420 21.12 -27.05 -1.90
N ALA A 421 21.59 -27.44 -0.70
CA ALA A 421 20.67 -27.77 0.39
C ALA A 421 19.82 -26.56 0.79
N ARG A 422 18.49 -26.70 0.74
CA ARG A 422 17.50 -25.67 1.09
C ARG A 422 16.40 -26.30 1.93
N VAL A 423 15.96 -25.61 2.99
CA VAL A 423 14.87 -26.08 3.86
C VAL A 423 13.63 -25.22 3.68
N GLY A 424 12.47 -25.87 3.61
CA GLY A 424 11.15 -25.27 3.80
C GLY A 424 10.44 -25.96 4.96
N THR A 425 9.44 -25.30 5.54
CA THR A 425 8.59 -25.87 6.59
C THR A 425 7.19 -26.14 6.08
N VAL A 426 6.52 -27.13 6.67
CA VAL A 426 5.10 -27.43 6.47
C VAL A 426 4.45 -27.50 7.85
N PRO A 427 3.39 -26.72 8.14
CA PRO A 427 2.75 -26.76 9.44
C PRO A 427 1.96 -28.07 9.59
N ASN A 428 2.17 -28.77 10.70
CA ASN A 428 1.37 -29.95 11.06
C ASN A 428 0.15 -29.52 11.88
N ALA A 429 -0.88 -30.37 11.96
CA ALA A 429 -2.11 -30.07 12.71
C ALA A 429 -1.88 -29.94 14.23
N ASP A 430 -0.83 -30.59 14.75
CA ASP A 430 -0.52 -30.67 16.19
C ASP A 430 0.40 -29.53 16.68
N GLY A 431 0.81 -28.61 15.79
CA GLY A 431 1.61 -27.42 16.12
C GLY A 431 3.01 -27.42 15.49
N ASP A 432 3.83 -28.41 15.81
CA ASP A 432 5.24 -28.47 15.39
C ASP A 432 5.37 -28.68 13.86
N PRO A 433 6.07 -27.82 13.11
CA PRO A 433 6.20 -27.98 11.68
C PRO A 433 7.14 -29.12 11.26
N THR A 434 6.88 -29.70 10.10
CA THR A 434 7.79 -30.62 9.40
C THR A 434 8.75 -29.82 8.53
N ALA A 435 10.05 -29.92 8.78
CA ALA A 435 11.10 -29.43 7.89
C ALA A 435 11.28 -30.38 6.70
N VAL A 436 11.30 -29.83 5.49
CA VAL A 436 11.54 -30.52 4.21
C VAL A 436 12.77 -29.88 3.57
N MET A 437 13.85 -30.64 3.50
CA MET A 437 15.10 -30.23 2.85
C MET A 437 15.16 -30.78 1.43
N THR A 438 15.46 -29.94 0.44
CA THR A 438 15.85 -30.37 -0.91
C THR A 438 17.34 -30.10 -1.15
N THR A 439 18.03 -31.01 -1.83
CA THR A 439 19.45 -30.91 -2.20
C THR A 439 19.71 -31.69 -3.50
N GLN A 440 20.85 -31.53 -4.15
CA GLN A 440 21.17 -32.27 -5.37
C GLN A 440 22.64 -32.68 -5.43
N LYS A 441 22.95 -33.78 -6.13
CA LYS A 441 24.33 -34.15 -6.44
C LYS A 441 24.89 -33.32 -7.59
N LEU A 442 26.18 -33.00 -7.52
CA LEU A 442 27.01 -32.46 -8.58
C LEU A 442 28.17 -33.41 -8.90
N LEU A 443 28.49 -33.57 -10.18
CA LEU A 443 29.68 -34.28 -10.66
C LEU A 443 30.92 -33.39 -10.55
N LEU A 444 31.93 -33.80 -9.78
CA LEU A 444 33.08 -32.97 -9.41
C LEU A 444 33.98 -32.56 -10.59
N SER A 445 34.01 -33.38 -11.65
CA SER A 445 34.82 -33.17 -12.85
C SER A 445 34.21 -32.21 -13.88
N GLY A 446 33.00 -31.70 -13.64
CA GLY A 446 32.33 -30.70 -14.48
C GLY A 446 31.97 -29.42 -13.72
N SER A 447 31.90 -28.28 -14.41
CA SER A 447 31.32 -27.06 -13.83
C SER A 447 29.81 -27.17 -13.86
N ASP A 448 29.18 -27.09 -12.69
CA ASP A 448 27.72 -26.95 -12.54
C ASP A 448 26.94 -28.10 -13.22
N VAL A 449 27.52 -29.30 -13.19
CA VAL A 449 26.95 -30.55 -13.73
C VAL A 449 26.16 -31.25 -12.63
N PHE A 450 24.86 -30.99 -12.59
CA PHE A 450 23.96 -31.45 -11.54
C PHE A 450 23.15 -32.67 -11.96
N TYR A 451 22.69 -33.42 -10.96
CA TYR A 451 21.70 -34.47 -11.08
C TYR A 451 20.40 -34.06 -10.34
N ARG A 452 19.42 -34.97 -10.34
CA ARG A 452 18.09 -34.74 -9.75
C ARG A 452 18.11 -34.30 -8.30
N LEU A 453 17.09 -33.51 -7.94
CA LEU A 453 16.79 -33.23 -6.55
C LEU A 453 16.59 -34.52 -5.76
N HIS A 454 17.05 -34.49 -4.52
CA HIS A 454 16.75 -35.43 -3.47
C HIS A 454 16.15 -34.64 -2.30
N GLU A 455 15.28 -35.28 -1.53
CA GLU A 455 14.73 -34.72 -0.31
C GLU A 455 15.11 -35.49 0.94
N SER A 456 15.11 -34.79 2.06
CA SER A 456 15.10 -35.38 3.40
C SER A 456 14.14 -34.58 4.28
N ARG A 457 13.53 -35.22 5.28
CA ARG A 457 12.50 -34.62 6.14
C ARG A 457 12.77 -34.88 7.60
N LYS A 458 12.30 -33.98 8.47
CA LYS A 458 12.14 -34.23 9.91
C LYS A 458 11.09 -33.31 10.56
N PRO A 459 10.42 -33.72 11.65
CA PRO A 459 9.84 -32.77 12.60
C PRO A 459 10.93 -31.83 13.10
N THR A 460 10.65 -30.53 13.31
CA THR A 460 11.71 -29.56 13.66
C THR A 460 12.40 -29.85 14.99
N GLU A 461 11.67 -30.44 15.94
CA GLU A 461 12.17 -30.91 17.24
C GLU A 461 12.96 -32.24 17.17
N SER A 462 13.12 -32.84 15.99
CA SER A 462 13.93 -34.05 15.80
C SER A 462 15.40 -33.71 15.61
N ASP A 463 16.29 -34.41 16.31
CA ASP A 463 17.73 -34.36 16.02
C ASP A 463 18.08 -35.05 14.69
N SER A 464 17.30 -36.07 14.28
CA SER A 464 17.58 -36.86 13.08
C SER A 464 16.77 -36.44 11.86
N TRP A 465 17.45 -36.40 10.71
CA TRP A 465 16.89 -36.28 9.36
C TRP A 465 16.62 -37.68 8.78
N SER A 466 15.66 -37.78 7.85
CA SER A 466 15.50 -38.99 7.04
C SER A 466 16.69 -39.21 6.09
N GLU A 467 16.83 -40.43 5.58
CA GLU A 467 17.67 -40.69 4.41
C GLU A 467 17.32 -39.76 3.23
N LEU A 468 18.32 -39.38 2.43
CA LEU A 468 18.17 -38.56 1.23
C LEU A 468 17.59 -39.39 0.08
N ARG A 469 16.32 -39.15 -0.25
CA ARG A 469 15.58 -39.90 -1.28
C ARG A 469 15.45 -39.10 -2.57
N PRO A 470 15.66 -39.72 -3.76
CA PRO A 470 15.51 -39.01 -5.02
C PRO A 470 14.06 -38.57 -5.26
N ILE A 471 13.88 -37.42 -5.92
CA ILE A 471 12.59 -36.96 -6.43
C ILE A 471 12.58 -37.22 -7.94
N ASP A 472 11.87 -38.26 -8.38
CA ASP A 472 12.03 -38.78 -9.75
C ASP A 472 11.58 -37.80 -10.86
N SER A 473 10.63 -36.90 -10.59
CA SER A 473 10.21 -35.84 -11.53
C SER A 473 11.35 -34.87 -11.90
N PHE A 474 12.37 -34.75 -11.05
CA PHE A 474 13.57 -33.93 -11.30
C PHE A 474 14.72 -34.71 -11.94
N SER A 475 14.50 -35.96 -12.37
CA SER A 475 15.44 -36.69 -13.23
C SER A 475 15.81 -35.88 -14.47
N ARG A 476 17.01 -36.08 -15.02
CA ARG A 476 17.36 -35.43 -16.29
C ARG A 476 16.41 -35.91 -17.37
N GLN A 477 15.75 -34.96 -18.02
CA GLN A 477 14.94 -35.19 -19.20
C GLN A 477 15.81 -34.90 -20.43
N LYS A 478 15.64 -35.65 -21.52
CA LYS A 478 16.49 -35.59 -22.72
C LYS A 478 15.65 -35.22 -23.94
N VAL A 479 16.21 -34.44 -24.87
CA VAL A 479 15.64 -34.24 -26.21
C VAL A 479 15.78 -35.54 -27.01
N GLU A 480 14.66 -36.13 -27.42
CA GLU A 480 14.62 -37.39 -28.19
C GLU A 480 13.71 -37.24 -29.42
N GLY A 481 14.30 -36.97 -30.59
CA GLY A 481 13.55 -36.69 -31.81
C GLY A 481 12.64 -35.46 -31.68
N ASP A 482 11.32 -35.66 -31.80
CA ASP A 482 10.30 -34.61 -31.66
C ASP A 482 9.82 -34.45 -30.18
N ASP A 483 10.28 -35.29 -29.25
CA ASP A 483 9.92 -35.19 -27.81
C ASP A 483 10.79 -34.12 -27.12
N MET A 484 10.13 -33.04 -26.71
CA MET A 484 10.77 -31.86 -26.13
C MET A 484 10.60 -31.84 -24.60
N PRO A 485 11.68 -31.92 -23.81
CA PRO A 485 11.59 -31.85 -22.36
C PRO A 485 11.30 -30.43 -21.87
N ARG A 486 10.75 -30.31 -20.65
CA ARG A 486 10.13 -29.08 -20.16
C ARG A 486 11.09 -27.89 -20.08
N GLY A 487 10.60 -26.71 -20.43
CA GLY A 487 11.39 -25.49 -20.60
C GLY A 487 12.24 -25.46 -21.87
N GLY A 488 11.98 -26.36 -22.82
CA GLY A 488 12.58 -26.40 -24.16
C GLY A 488 11.62 -25.95 -25.26
N GLU A 489 10.34 -25.78 -24.94
CA GLU A 489 9.29 -25.27 -25.81
C GLU A 489 9.62 -23.84 -26.28
N GLY A 490 9.58 -23.60 -27.59
CA GLY A 490 10.02 -22.34 -28.21
C GLY A 490 11.54 -22.16 -28.33
N ALA A 491 12.33 -23.19 -28.00
CA ALA A 491 13.79 -23.18 -28.08
C ALA A 491 14.36 -24.24 -29.04
N GLU A 492 13.54 -24.74 -29.95
CA GLU A 492 13.86 -25.83 -30.90
C GLU A 492 15.08 -25.50 -31.78
N ALA A 493 15.30 -24.22 -32.09
CA ALA A 493 16.45 -23.75 -32.87
C ALA A 493 17.78 -23.69 -32.09
N LEU A 494 17.76 -23.89 -30.77
CA LEU A 494 18.91 -23.82 -29.87
C LEU A 494 19.30 -25.21 -29.33
N LEU A 495 18.31 -26.10 -29.18
CA LEU A 495 18.45 -27.46 -28.67
C LEU A 495 18.76 -28.47 -29.80
N GLN A 496 19.15 -29.69 -29.43
CA GLN A 496 19.34 -30.82 -30.35
C GLN A 496 19.11 -32.15 -29.63
N ASP A 497 18.86 -33.22 -30.40
CA ASP A 497 18.90 -34.59 -29.86
C ASP A 497 20.22 -34.83 -29.12
N GLY A 498 20.12 -35.40 -27.92
CA GLY A 498 21.27 -35.56 -27.02
C GLY A 498 21.44 -34.49 -25.94
N ASP A 499 20.71 -33.36 -26.01
CA ASP A 499 20.70 -32.38 -24.92
C ASP A 499 19.84 -32.85 -23.75
N GLU A 500 20.26 -32.52 -22.52
CA GLU A 500 19.56 -32.85 -21.28
C GLU A 500 19.18 -31.60 -20.48
N THR A 501 18.05 -31.63 -19.77
CA THR A 501 17.61 -30.59 -18.84
C THR A 501 17.23 -31.14 -17.47
N THR A 502 17.39 -30.33 -16.42
CA THR A 502 16.83 -30.55 -15.07
C THR A 502 16.73 -29.20 -14.35
N VAL A 503 16.25 -29.20 -13.10
CA VAL A 503 16.15 -28.01 -12.25
C VAL A 503 17.35 -27.95 -11.29
N CYS A 504 17.87 -26.75 -11.06
CA CYS A 504 18.87 -26.47 -10.04
C CYS A 504 18.51 -25.27 -9.17
N ASP A 505 19.27 -25.12 -8.07
CA ASP A 505 19.13 -24.02 -7.12
C ASP A 505 17.72 -23.91 -6.48
N PHE A 506 17.05 -25.05 -6.26
CA PHE A 506 15.63 -25.12 -5.90
C PHE A 506 15.37 -24.86 -4.40
N VAL A 507 14.50 -23.89 -4.08
CA VAL A 507 14.14 -23.45 -2.72
C VAL A 507 12.66 -23.76 -2.42
N PRO A 508 12.36 -24.68 -1.47
CA PRO A 508 11.01 -24.93 -0.97
C PRO A 508 10.61 -23.89 0.09
N GLN A 509 9.46 -23.22 -0.07
CA GLN A 509 8.91 -22.27 0.90
C GLN A 509 7.38 -22.40 1.00
N TRP A 510 6.88 -22.44 2.24
CA TRP A 510 5.44 -22.49 2.54
C TRP A 510 4.72 -21.30 1.93
N HIS A 511 3.61 -21.55 1.24
CA HIS A 511 2.71 -20.52 0.75
C HIS A 511 1.36 -20.68 1.47
N ALA A 512 1.10 -19.79 2.42
CA ALA A 512 0.01 -19.91 3.37
C ALA A 512 -1.39 -19.79 2.72
N ALA A 513 -1.59 -18.80 1.86
CA ALA A 513 -2.88 -18.54 1.19
C ALA A 513 -3.43 -19.76 0.42
N SER A 514 -2.56 -20.56 -0.19
CA SER A 514 -2.93 -21.81 -0.88
C SER A 514 -2.74 -23.06 -0.02
N GLN A 515 -2.13 -22.94 1.16
CA GLN A 515 -1.73 -24.04 2.05
C GLN A 515 -0.93 -25.14 1.32
N ARG A 516 0.12 -24.75 0.59
CA ARG A 516 1.03 -25.67 -0.13
C ARG A 516 2.50 -25.30 0.10
N LEU A 517 3.39 -26.27 -0.02
CA LEU A 517 4.83 -26.01 -0.10
C LEU A 517 5.18 -25.75 -1.57
N LEU A 518 5.41 -24.49 -1.92
CA LEU A 518 5.79 -24.05 -3.26
C LEU A 518 7.31 -23.97 -3.34
N GLY A 519 7.93 -24.79 -4.18
CA GLY A 519 9.37 -24.77 -4.44
C GLY A 519 9.71 -24.13 -5.78
N ILE A 520 10.74 -23.28 -5.81
CA ILE A 520 11.14 -22.52 -7.01
C ILE A 520 12.65 -22.62 -7.22
N GLY A 521 13.06 -22.81 -8.47
CA GLY A 521 14.45 -22.82 -8.92
C GLY A 521 14.53 -22.41 -10.40
N GLN A 522 15.46 -23.01 -11.14
CA GLN A 522 15.70 -22.66 -12.55
C GLN A 522 16.16 -23.85 -13.39
N THR A 523 15.88 -23.83 -14.70
CA THR A 523 16.39 -24.86 -15.61
C THR A 523 17.89 -24.73 -15.86
N VAL A 524 18.53 -25.88 -16.05
CA VAL A 524 19.93 -26.01 -16.46
C VAL A 524 20.04 -27.06 -17.54
N TRP A 525 20.68 -26.67 -18.65
CA TRP A 525 20.78 -27.45 -19.88
C TRP A 525 22.20 -27.92 -20.14
N TYR A 526 22.33 -29.17 -20.57
CA TYR A 526 23.59 -29.87 -20.81
C TYR A 526 23.70 -30.36 -22.24
N ARG A 527 24.85 -30.10 -22.87
CA ARG A 527 25.28 -30.75 -24.11
C ARG A 527 26.57 -31.50 -23.85
N ASN A 528 26.62 -32.81 -24.14
CA ASN A 528 27.76 -33.67 -23.83
C ASN A 528 28.19 -33.61 -22.34
N ASN A 529 27.21 -33.64 -21.42
CA ASN A 529 27.41 -33.52 -19.96
C ASN A 529 28.18 -32.25 -19.51
N ARG A 530 27.98 -31.11 -20.20
CA ARG A 530 28.52 -29.78 -19.85
C ARG A 530 27.43 -28.72 -19.99
N VAL A 531 27.37 -27.75 -19.08
CA VAL A 531 26.37 -26.67 -19.14
C VAL A 531 26.50 -25.89 -20.45
N MET A 532 25.41 -25.77 -21.19
CA MET A 532 25.31 -24.98 -22.42
C MET A 532 25.47 -23.48 -22.11
N HIS A 533 26.43 -22.80 -22.75
CA HIS A 533 26.72 -21.39 -22.46
C HIS A 533 25.53 -20.46 -22.80
N VAL A 534 24.90 -20.69 -23.95
CA VAL A 534 23.60 -20.12 -24.35
C VAL A 534 22.58 -21.26 -24.24
N ARG A 535 21.46 -21.02 -23.57
CA ARG A 535 20.42 -22.02 -23.26
C ARG A 535 19.08 -21.36 -22.93
N PRO A 536 17.94 -22.05 -23.14
CA PRO A 536 16.64 -21.57 -22.69
C PRO A 536 16.55 -21.74 -21.17
N ARG A 537 16.96 -20.70 -20.45
CA ARG A 537 16.81 -20.65 -19.00
C ARG A 537 15.40 -20.17 -18.70
N GLY A 538 14.66 -20.97 -17.94
CA GLY A 538 13.35 -20.63 -17.41
C GLY A 538 13.33 -20.70 -15.88
N VAL A 539 12.36 -20.01 -15.29
CA VAL A 539 12.02 -20.09 -13.87
C VAL A 539 11.18 -21.36 -13.66
N ALA A 540 11.74 -22.35 -12.97
CA ALA A 540 11.09 -23.65 -12.76
C ALA A 540 10.49 -23.72 -11.36
N TYR A 541 9.31 -24.31 -11.22
CA TYR A 541 8.66 -24.49 -9.92
C TYR A 541 7.96 -25.84 -9.82
N ALA A 542 7.77 -26.31 -8.58
CA ALA A 542 6.93 -27.46 -8.27
C ALA A 542 6.17 -27.22 -6.97
N VAL A 543 5.12 -28.00 -6.75
CA VAL A 543 4.24 -27.85 -5.59
C VAL A 543 4.14 -29.18 -4.88
N MET A 544 4.31 -29.19 -3.55
CA MET A 544 4.01 -30.34 -2.72
C MET A 544 2.72 -30.09 -1.92
N ASN A 545 1.79 -31.05 -2.00
CA ASN A 545 0.57 -31.03 -1.20
C ASN A 545 0.82 -31.75 0.14
N PRO A 546 0.61 -31.10 1.30
CA PRO A 546 0.84 -31.72 2.61
C PRO A 546 0.09 -33.05 2.80
N SER A 547 -1.13 -33.17 2.26
CA SER A 547 -2.01 -34.34 2.45
C SER A 547 -1.51 -35.64 1.85
N ASN A 548 -0.68 -35.58 0.79
CA ASN A 548 -0.04 -36.75 0.19
C ASN A 548 1.49 -36.73 0.32
N SER A 549 2.06 -35.60 0.78
CA SER A 549 3.49 -35.33 0.91
C SER A 549 4.31 -35.45 -0.37
N ASN A 550 3.71 -35.63 -1.54
CA ASN A 550 4.41 -35.79 -2.81
C ASN A 550 4.58 -34.45 -3.53
N TRP A 551 5.75 -34.25 -4.13
CA TRP A 551 5.96 -33.19 -5.11
C TRP A 551 5.22 -33.55 -6.40
N ASN A 552 4.43 -32.61 -6.91
CA ASN A 552 3.95 -32.65 -8.28
C ASN A 552 5.12 -32.55 -9.26
N ASP A 553 4.83 -32.89 -10.52
CA ASP A 553 5.72 -32.62 -11.64
C ASP A 553 6.04 -31.12 -11.75
N TRP A 554 7.31 -30.80 -12.03
CA TRP A 554 7.74 -29.40 -12.14
C TRP A 554 7.28 -28.77 -13.45
N LYS A 555 6.92 -27.48 -13.36
CA LYS A 555 6.43 -26.59 -14.42
C LYS A 555 7.41 -25.44 -14.64
N ILE A 556 7.22 -24.68 -15.71
CA ILE A 556 7.88 -23.40 -15.95
C ILE A 556 6.87 -22.27 -15.71
N LEU A 557 7.34 -21.15 -15.16
CA LEU A 557 6.55 -19.91 -15.12
C LEU A 557 6.50 -19.32 -16.53
N GLU A 558 5.30 -19.24 -17.09
CA GLU A 558 5.03 -18.53 -18.34
C GLU A 558 5.31 -17.04 -18.15
N LEU A 559 6.43 -16.58 -18.70
CA LEU A 559 6.80 -15.17 -18.78
C LEU A 559 6.37 -14.62 -20.15
N PRO A 560 6.24 -13.28 -20.28
CA PRO A 560 5.96 -12.64 -21.57
C PRO A 560 6.95 -13.03 -22.67
N ASP A 561 6.48 -13.11 -23.92
CA ASP A 561 7.36 -13.18 -25.09
C ASP A 561 8.05 -11.82 -25.33
N GLU A 562 9.09 -11.59 -24.54
CA GLU A 562 9.97 -10.45 -24.60
C GLU A 562 11.42 -10.99 -24.66
N PRO A 563 12.30 -10.52 -25.56
CA PRO A 563 13.63 -11.12 -25.77
C PRO A 563 14.50 -11.24 -24.52
N GLN A 564 14.22 -10.46 -23.47
CA GLN A 564 14.89 -10.53 -22.17
C GLN A 564 14.55 -11.78 -21.34
N PHE A 565 13.35 -12.36 -21.52
CA PHE A 565 12.89 -13.51 -20.72
C PHE A 565 13.27 -14.87 -21.32
N GLN A 566 13.75 -14.91 -22.56
CA GLN A 566 14.34 -16.10 -23.21
C GLN A 566 15.55 -16.70 -22.46
N SER A 567 16.10 -15.97 -21.48
CA SER A 567 17.09 -16.52 -20.53
C SER A 567 16.87 -15.95 -19.12
N ALA A 568 15.72 -16.26 -18.52
CA ALA A 568 15.31 -15.85 -17.17
C ALA A 568 15.45 -16.97 -16.13
N GLY A 569 15.80 -16.65 -14.90
CA GLY A 569 15.88 -17.63 -13.81
C GLY A 569 15.70 -17.03 -12.42
N SER A 570 15.37 -17.90 -11.47
CA SER A 570 15.17 -17.58 -10.06
C SER A 570 15.90 -18.64 -9.21
N GLY A 571 17.22 -18.63 -9.32
CA GLY A 571 18.09 -19.61 -8.66
C GLY A 571 18.41 -19.23 -7.22
N SER A 572 18.13 -20.14 -6.29
CA SER A 572 18.31 -19.98 -4.84
C SER A 572 17.47 -18.84 -4.29
N VAL A 573 16.26 -18.68 -4.83
CA VAL A 573 15.43 -17.50 -4.59
C VAL A 573 15.02 -17.30 -3.13
N GLN A 574 15.01 -16.04 -2.70
CA GLN A 574 14.24 -15.57 -1.55
C GLN A 574 13.12 -14.67 -2.07
N ARG A 575 11.87 -15.09 -1.89
CA ARG A 575 10.66 -14.42 -2.41
C ARG A 575 9.81 -13.85 -1.28
N VAL A 576 8.92 -12.91 -1.60
CA VAL A 576 7.92 -12.41 -0.63
C VAL A 576 6.53 -12.81 -1.10
N ASP A 577 5.80 -13.53 -0.25
CA ASP A 577 4.40 -13.90 -0.48
C ASP A 577 3.50 -12.80 0.15
N LEU A 578 2.56 -12.26 -0.62
CA LEU A 578 1.68 -11.14 -0.24
C LEU A 578 0.37 -11.63 0.40
N PRO A 579 -0.26 -10.83 1.28
CA PRO A 579 -1.57 -11.15 1.85
C PRO A 579 -2.61 -11.46 0.77
N GLY A 580 -3.14 -12.69 0.77
CA GLY A 580 -4.09 -13.19 -0.23
C GLY A 580 -3.51 -14.03 -1.36
N GLY A 581 -2.20 -14.25 -1.42
CA GLY A 581 -1.59 -15.30 -2.26
C GLY A 581 -1.01 -14.88 -3.62
N ASP A 582 -0.77 -13.60 -3.85
CA ASP A 582 0.14 -13.16 -4.91
C ASP A 582 1.61 -13.24 -4.43
N VAL A 583 2.52 -13.64 -5.30
CA VAL A 583 3.94 -13.88 -5.01
C VAL A 583 4.79 -12.81 -5.71
N LEU A 584 5.60 -12.07 -4.94
CA LEU A 584 6.68 -11.23 -5.46
C LEU A 584 7.94 -12.08 -5.63
N LEU A 585 8.20 -12.44 -6.88
CA LEU A 585 9.27 -13.36 -7.28
C LEU A 585 10.42 -12.58 -7.93
N PRO A 586 11.56 -12.39 -7.25
CA PRO A 586 12.72 -11.77 -7.87
C PRO A 586 13.37 -12.77 -8.85
N ILE A 587 13.67 -12.29 -10.06
CA ILE A 587 14.29 -13.05 -11.15
C ILE A 587 15.49 -12.28 -11.69
N TYR A 588 16.36 -12.99 -12.39
CA TYR A 588 17.40 -12.39 -13.21
C TYR A 588 17.33 -12.92 -14.65
N CYS A 589 17.41 -12.00 -15.60
CA CYS A 589 17.10 -12.25 -17.00
C CYS A 589 18.05 -11.50 -17.94
N LYS A 590 18.16 -11.95 -19.18
CA LYS A 590 18.91 -11.27 -20.24
C LYS A 590 18.48 -11.77 -21.61
N ARG A 591 18.78 -10.99 -22.65
CA ARG A 591 18.73 -11.51 -24.01
C ARG A 591 19.84 -12.55 -24.24
N PRO A 592 19.62 -13.61 -25.03
CA PRO A 592 20.60 -14.70 -25.20
C PRO A 592 22.01 -14.22 -25.61
N GLU A 593 22.09 -13.19 -26.46
CA GLU A 593 23.31 -12.60 -27.01
C GLU A 593 24.04 -11.64 -26.06
N GLN A 594 23.38 -11.12 -25.03
CA GLN A 594 23.97 -10.15 -24.10
C GLN A 594 24.92 -10.81 -23.10
N LYS A 595 25.94 -10.08 -22.61
CA LYS A 595 26.80 -10.55 -21.51
C LYS A 595 26.14 -10.33 -20.15
N GLN A 596 25.56 -9.15 -19.96
CA GLN A 596 24.98 -8.70 -18.70
C GLN A 596 23.58 -9.30 -18.47
N TYR A 597 23.30 -9.62 -17.21
CA TYR A 597 21.98 -9.86 -16.66
C TYR A 597 21.42 -8.57 -16.05
N SER A 598 20.10 -8.44 -16.10
CA SER A 598 19.31 -7.55 -15.27
C SER A 598 18.58 -8.36 -14.21
N SER A 599 18.34 -7.77 -13.04
CA SER A 599 17.49 -8.34 -11.99
C SER A 599 16.24 -7.48 -11.81
N LEU A 600 15.09 -8.12 -11.63
CA LEU A 600 13.78 -7.46 -11.45
C LEU A 600 12.82 -8.36 -10.67
N VAL A 601 11.70 -7.80 -10.21
CA VAL A 601 10.64 -8.59 -9.53
C VAL A 601 9.45 -8.78 -10.46
N VAL A 602 8.96 -10.02 -10.54
CA VAL A 602 7.71 -10.41 -11.20
C VAL A 602 6.65 -10.64 -10.12
N ARG A 603 5.43 -10.14 -10.34
CA ARG A 603 4.25 -10.50 -9.56
C ARG A 603 3.54 -11.67 -10.24
N CYS A 604 3.35 -12.75 -9.50
CA CYS A 604 2.55 -13.90 -9.92
C CYS A 604 1.31 -14.07 -9.03
N ARG A 605 0.20 -14.59 -9.55
CA ARG A 605 -0.90 -15.14 -8.73
C ARG A 605 -0.73 -16.65 -8.63
N PHE A 606 -0.84 -17.21 -7.42
CA PHE A 606 -0.71 -18.65 -7.21
C PHE A 606 -2.04 -19.27 -6.80
N ASP A 607 -2.66 -20.04 -7.69
CA ASP A 607 -3.91 -20.75 -7.42
C ASP A 607 -3.74 -21.96 -6.47
N GLY A 608 -2.49 -22.35 -6.21
CA GLY A 608 -2.11 -23.53 -5.41
C GLY A 608 -1.60 -24.72 -6.23
N GLU A 609 -1.56 -24.61 -7.56
CA GLU A 609 -0.96 -25.59 -8.47
C GLU A 609 -0.11 -24.95 -9.59
N THR A 610 -0.44 -23.73 -9.99
CA THR A 610 0.15 -23.01 -11.13
C THR A 610 0.46 -21.55 -10.74
N LEU A 611 1.67 -21.08 -11.07
CA LEU A 611 2.06 -19.67 -10.96
C LEU A 611 1.71 -18.93 -12.25
N HIS A 612 0.84 -17.93 -12.17
CA HIS A 612 0.38 -17.14 -13.31
C HIS A 612 1.00 -15.75 -13.28
N TYR A 613 1.67 -15.31 -14.35
CA TYR A 613 2.22 -13.97 -14.45
C TYR A 613 1.11 -12.90 -14.43
N ILE A 614 1.28 -11.86 -13.60
CA ILE A 614 0.44 -10.65 -13.57
C ILE A 614 1.19 -9.48 -14.23
N GLU A 615 2.32 -9.07 -13.63
CA GLU A 615 3.11 -7.90 -14.06
C GLU A 615 4.57 -8.00 -13.56
N HIS A 616 5.43 -7.08 -13.99
CA HIS A 616 6.82 -7.00 -13.52
C HIS A 616 7.29 -5.55 -13.37
N GLY A 617 8.23 -5.33 -12.45
CA GLY A 617 8.79 -4.01 -12.13
C GLY A 617 10.00 -3.61 -12.98
N ASN A 618 10.77 -2.62 -12.52
CA ASN A 618 11.92 -2.12 -13.29
C ASN A 618 13.14 -3.05 -13.28
N ALA A 619 13.92 -3.01 -14.35
CA ALA A 619 15.10 -3.85 -14.55
C ALA A 619 16.40 -3.18 -14.07
N LEU A 620 17.02 -3.74 -13.02
CA LEU A 620 18.26 -3.25 -12.44
C LEU A 620 19.48 -3.95 -13.07
N THR A 621 20.43 -3.19 -13.62
CA THR A 621 21.70 -3.73 -14.12
C THR A 621 22.82 -2.70 -14.07
N ILE A 622 24.07 -3.15 -14.24
CA ILE A 622 25.27 -2.32 -14.35
C ILE A 622 26.17 -2.84 -15.47
N PRO A 623 26.96 -1.99 -16.16
CA PRO A 623 27.85 -2.40 -17.25
C PRO A 623 29.13 -3.12 -16.77
N VAL A 624 29.09 -3.81 -15.62
CA VAL A 624 30.23 -4.47 -14.97
C VAL A 624 30.08 -5.98 -15.06
N GLU A 625 31.01 -6.64 -15.76
CA GLU A 625 31.08 -8.09 -15.96
C GLU A 625 29.74 -8.74 -16.36
N ARG A 626 29.10 -9.54 -15.48
CA ARG A 626 27.81 -10.19 -15.75
C ARG A 626 26.58 -9.33 -15.46
N GLY A 627 26.71 -8.05 -15.12
CA GLY A 627 25.58 -7.24 -14.63
C GLY A 627 25.08 -7.72 -13.27
N MET A 628 23.77 -7.65 -13.03
CA MET A 628 23.14 -8.07 -11.77
C MET A 628 22.42 -9.39 -11.94
N ALA A 629 22.75 -10.37 -11.10
CA ALA A 629 22.19 -11.71 -11.13
C ALA A 629 21.73 -12.17 -9.73
N GLU A 630 20.98 -13.27 -9.68
CA GLU A 630 20.65 -14.04 -8.46
C GLU A 630 20.17 -13.15 -7.28
N PRO A 631 19.12 -12.33 -7.48
CA PRO A 631 18.57 -11.45 -6.44
C PRO A 631 17.87 -12.20 -5.30
N SER A 632 17.88 -11.59 -4.11
CA SER A 632 17.13 -12.09 -2.94
C SER A 632 16.30 -10.97 -2.30
N LEU A 633 14.98 -11.17 -2.21
CA LEU A 633 14.02 -10.18 -1.76
C LEU A 633 13.57 -10.42 -0.31
N THR A 634 13.38 -9.35 0.45
CA THR A 634 12.63 -9.39 1.72
C THR A 634 11.80 -8.13 1.92
N HIS A 635 10.90 -8.17 2.89
CA HIS A 635 10.13 -7.02 3.38
C HIS A 635 10.43 -6.79 4.87
N TYR A 636 10.70 -5.54 5.24
CA TYR A 636 10.98 -5.13 6.62
C TYR A 636 10.52 -3.68 6.85
N ASP A 637 9.83 -3.43 7.97
CA ASP A 637 9.47 -2.08 8.44
C ASP A 637 8.78 -1.19 7.37
N GLY A 638 7.93 -1.80 6.55
CA GLY A 638 7.16 -1.12 5.49
C GLY A 638 7.87 -0.95 4.15
N ARG A 639 9.12 -1.43 3.99
CA ARG A 639 9.88 -1.36 2.73
C ARG A 639 10.38 -2.74 2.27
N TYR A 640 10.66 -2.85 0.97
CA TYR A 640 11.24 -4.01 0.34
C TYR A 640 12.73 -3.80 0.07
N TYR A 641 13.53 -4.84 0.31
CA TYR A 641 14.99 -4.82 0.17
C TYR A 641 15.43 -5.99 -0.72
N MET A 642 16.19 -5.70 -1.77
CA MET A 642 16.69 -6.70 -2.72
C MET A 642 18.22 -6.70 -2.73
N THR A 643 18.84 -7.83 -2.36
CA THR A 643 20.27 -8.05 -2.61
C THR A 643 20.50 -8.36 -4.08
N LEU A 644 21.71 -8.06 -4.57
CA LEU A 644 22.09 -8.24 -5.97
C LEU A 644 23.54 -8.78 -6.02
N ARG A 645 23.77 -9.84 -6.82
CA ARG A 645 25.10 -10.43 -7.04
C ARG A 645 25.72 -9.87 -8.31
N ASN A 646 26.92 -9.30 -8.19
CA ASN A 646 27.82 -8.99 -9.30
C ASN A 646 29.18 -9.73 -9.15
N ASP A 647 30.04 -9.69 -10.17
CA ASP A 647 31.37 -10.30 -10.12
C ASP A 647 32.38 -9.57 -9.23
N GLN A 648 32.23 -8.25 -9.02
CA GLN A 648 33.24 -7.40 -8.35
C GLN A 648 32.85 -6.97 -6.93
N HIS A 649 31.55 -6.74 -6.68
CA HIS A 649 30.98 -6.34 -5.38
C HIS A 649 29.60 -7.00 -5.17
N GLY A 650 29.11 -7.01 -3.93
CA GLY A 650 27.69 -7.17 -3.60
C GLY A 650 26.97 -5.82 -3.62
N TYR A 651 25.67 -5.84 -3.92
CA TYR A 651 24.84 -4.64 -4.03
C TYR A 651 23.47 -4.84 -3.35
N VAL A 652 22.78 -3.73 -3.09
CA VAL A 652 21.43 -3.68 -2.51
C VAL A 652 20.61 -2.56 -3.16
N ALA A 653 19.32 -2.79 -3.35
CA ALA A 653 18.33 -1.78 -3.74
C ALA A 653 17.10 -1.85 -2.83
N THR A 654 16.35 -0.74 -2.74
CA THR A 654 15.10 -0.66 -1.97
C THR A 654 13.91 -0.28 -2.85
N SER A 655 12.70 -0.61 -2.40
CA SER A 655 11.42 -0.33 -3.07
C SER A 655 10.31 -0.20 -2.03
N ASP A 656 9.30 0.62 -2.31
CA ASP A 656 8.14 0.81 -1.42
C ASP A 656 6.95 -0.08 -1.84
N ASP A 657 6.89 -0.55 -3.10
CA ASP A 657 5.83 -1.42 -3.63
C ASP A 657 6.29 -2.88 -3.87
N GLY A 658 7.61 -3.14 -3.83
CA GLY A 658 8.21 -4.45 -4.07
C GLY A 658 8.37 -4.81 -5.54
N LEU A 659 8.10 -3.88 -6.46
CA LEU A 659 8.30 -4.03 -7.91
C LEU A 659 9.28 -2.97 -8.45
N HIS A 660 9.10 -1.70 -8.08
CA HIS A 660 9.89 -0.59 -8.58
C HIS A 660 10.98 -0.22 -7.59
N PHE A 661 12.22 -0.56 -7.93
CA PHE A 661 13.41 -0.40 -7.09
C PHE A 661 14.26 0.81 -7.46
N GLU A 662 14.86 1.42 -6.44
CA GLU A 662 15.87 2.47 -6.52
C GLU A 662 17.20 1.97 -7.15
N GLU A 663 18.12 2.90 -7.43
CA GLU A 663 19.43 2.56 -8.03
C GLU A 663 20.27 1.66 -7.09
N PRO A 664 20.87 0.54 -7.57
CA PRO A 664 21.67 -0.35 -6.75
C PRO A 664 22.89 0.29 -6.08
N GLN A 665 22.87 0.36 -4.76
CA GLN A 665 24.00 0.79 -3.93
C GLN A 665 24.98 -0.37 -3.71
N ARG A 666 26.28 -0.07 -3.59
CA ARG A 666 27.30 -1.08 -3.23
C ARG A 666 27.24 -1.34 -1.74
N TRP A 667 27.40 -2.60 -1.34
CA TRP A 667 27.53 -2.91 0.08
C TRP A 667 28.82 -2.35 0.69
N GLN A 668 28.66 -1.57 1.74
CA GLN A 668 29.72 -1.08 2.61
C GLN A 668 29.48 -1.53 4.05
N PHE A 669 30.53 -1.57 4.84
CA PHE A 669 30.42 -1.54 6.29
C PHE A 669 29.97 -0.14 6.76
N ASP A 670 29.48 -0.05 8.00
CA ASP A 670 29.09 1.18 8.69
C ASP A 670 30.21 2.24 8.69
N ASP A 671 31.47 1.83 8.89
CA ASP A 671 32.67 2.67 8.77
C ASP A 671 33.02 3.15 7.34
N GLY A 672 32.33 2.65 6.32
CA GLY A 672 32.49 3.06 4.92
C GLY A 672 33.50 2.25 4.11
N GLU A 673 34.15 1.22 4.68
CA GLU A 673 34.92 0.28 3.85
C GLU A 673 33.99 -0.57 2.95
N ASP A 674 34.55 -1.10 1.86
CA ASP A 674 33.89 -2.09 1.01
C ASP A 674 33.64 -3.39 1.79
N LEU A 675 32.43 -3.97 1.68
CA LEU A 675 32.06 -5.21 2.38
C LEU A 675 32.97 -6.41 2.04
N GLY A 676 33.68 -6.38 0.90
CA GLY A 676 34.49 -7.49 0.42
C GLY A 676 33.68 -8.69 -0.09
N SER A 677 32.35 -8.62 -0.03
CA SER A 677 31.43 -9.57 -0.65
C SER A 677 31.45 -9.37 -2.17
N TYR A 678 31.64 -10.45 -2.92
CA TYR A 678 31.70 -10.43 -4.38
C TYR A 678 31.45 -11.83 -4.95
N ASN A 679 30.94 -11.91 -6.18
CA ASN A 679 30.79 -13.16 -6.93
C ASN A 679 29.96 -14.26 -6.21
N THR A 680 29.11 -13.85 -5.27
CA THR A 680 28.40 -14.71 -4.30
C THR A 680 26.99 -14.20 -4.05
N GLN A 681 26.08 -15.11 -3.66
CA GLN A 681 24.73 -14.74 -3.23
C GLN A 681 24.77 -14.16 -1.83
N GLN A 682 23.81 -13.29 -1.52
CA GLN A 682 23.62 -12.75 -0.18
C GLN A 682 22.13 -12.86 0.16
N HIS A 683 21.78 -13.46 1.29
CA HIS A 683 20.37 -13.61 1.71
C HIS A 683 20.07 -12.78 2.94
N TRP A 684 18.79 -12.41 3.07
CA TRP A 684 18.28 -11.75 4.26
C TRP A 684 17.94 -12.76 5.33
N VAL A 685 18.30 -12.45 6.57
CA VAL A 685 17.67 -13.00 7.77
C VAL A 685 16.86 -11.85 8.37
N THR A 686 15.53 -11.97 8.31
CA THR A 686 14.63 -10.87 8.68
C THR A 686 13.93 -11.19 9.99
N HIS A 687 14.16 -10.33 10.99
CA HIS A 687 13.51 -10.36 12.29
C HIS A 687 12.48 -9.24 12.38
N SER A 688 11.44 -9.36 13.21
CA SER A 688 10.46 -8.27 13.42
C SER A 688 11.05 -6.98 14.01
N ASN A 689 12.30 -7.05 14.49
CA ASN A 689 12.99 -5.99 15.23
C ASN A 689 14.37 -5.67 14.62
N GLY A 690 14.71 -6.24 13.46
CA GLY A 690 16.01 -6.01 12.82
C GLY A 690 16.24 -6.82 11.54
N LEU A 691 17.07 -6.26 10.65
CA LEU A 691 17.42 -6.84 9.37
C LEU A 691 18.87 -7.33 9.40
N PHE A 692 19.14 -8.54 8.93
CA PHE A 692 20.50 -9.12 8.89
C PHE A 692 20.83 -9.61 7.48
N LEU A 693 22.09 -9.45 7.09
CA LEU A 693 22.66 -9.95 5.84
C LEU A 693 23.50 -11.19 6.12
N VAL A 694 23.29 -12.26 5.35
CA VAL A 694 24.13 -13.46 5.33
C VAL A 694 24.93 -13.49 4.03
N TYR A 695 26.26 -13.59 4.11
CA TYR A 695 27.18 -13.37 2.99
C TYR A 695 28.55 -14.03 3.19
N THR A 696 29.43 -13.94 2.18
CA THR A 696 30.83 -14.41 2.23
C THR A 696 31.75 -13.32 1.68
N ARG A 697 32.86 -12.99 2.35
CA ARG A 697 33.77 -11.89 1.93
C ARG A 697 35.25 -12.26 1.92
N ARG A 698 36.03 -11.50 1.15
CA ARG A 698 37.51 -11.45 1.24
C ARG A 698 37.99 -10.85 2.57
N GLY A 699 39.29 -11.00 2.86
CA GLY A 699 39.90 -10.39 4.05
C GLY A 699 39.51 -11.08 5.36
N ALA A 700 39.27 -12.39 5.31
CA ALA A 700 38.96 -13.23 6.48
C ALA A 700 39.99 -14.37 6.64
N ASN A 701 41.23 -14.14 6.20
CA ASN A 701 42.30 -15.15 6.15
C ASN A 701 41.89 -16.42 5.38
N ASN A 702 41.21 -16.23 4.25
CA ASN A 702 40.45 -17.25 3.52
C ASN A 702 40.84 -17.35 2.02
N ASP A 703 42.05 -16.90 1.67
CA ASP A 703 42.57 -16.82 0.30
C ASP A 703 42.75 -18.22 -0.35
N HIS A 704 42.80 -19.29 0.44
CA HIS A 704 42.78 -20.69 -0.04
C HIS A 704 41.38 -21.14 -0.48
N VAL A 705 40.32 -20.48 -0.02
CA VAL A 705 38.93 -20.79 -0.40
C VAL A 705 38.62 -20.14 -1.76
N PHE A 706 38.13 -20.94 -2.70
CA PHE A 706 37.83 -20.45 -4.04
C PHE A 706 36.83 -19.28 -4.04
N ARG A 707 37.29 -18.10 -4.47
CA ARG A 707 36.58 -16.81 -4.46
C ARG A 707 36.14 -16.34 -3.06
N HIS A 708 36.86 -16.73 -2.00
CA HIS A 708 36.56 -16.33 -0.61
C HIS A 708 35.13 -16.68 -0.16
N ARG A 709 34.53 -17.74 -0.77
CA ARG A 709 33.14 -18.17 -0.53
C ARG A 709 32.94 -18.97 0.78
N ALA A 710 33.86 -18.83 1.74
CA ALA A 710 33.74 -19.33 3.11
C ALA A 710 34.74 -18.53 3.99
N PRO A 711 34.51 -18.35 5.31
CA PRO A 711 33.34 -18.82 6.06
C PRO A 711 32.06 -18.08 5.64
N LEU A 712 30.91 -18.60 6.07
CA LEU A 712 29.64 -17.91 5.92
C LEU A 712 29.47 -16.95 7.10
N PHE A 713 29.28 -15.67 6.81
CA PHE A 713 29.07 -14.61 7.79
C PHE A 713 27.60 -14.23 7.91
N ILE A 714 27.21 -13.74 9.08
CA ILE A 714 25.98 -13.01 9.33
C ILE A 714 26.32 -11.71 10.07
N ALA A 715 25.66 -10.61 9.70
CA ALA A 715 25.79 -9.31 10.36
C ALA A 715 24.47 -8.53 10.26
N GLN A 716 24.21 -7.64 11.20
CA GLN A 716 23.07 -6.73 11.16
C GLN A 716 23.27 -5.65 10.08
N VAL A 717 22.18 -5.21 9.48
CA VAL A 717 22.14 -4.12 8.50
C VAL A 717 21.40 -2.93 9.11
N ASN A 718 21.93 -1.72 8.93
CA ASN A 718 21.16 -0.50 9.10
C ASN A 718 20.24 -0.34 7.87
N PRO A 719 18.90 -0.38 8.02
CA PRO A 719 17.95 -0.34 6.91
C PRO A 719 17.83 1.05 6.25
N GLU A 720 18.23 2.12 6.94
CA GLU A 720 18.17 3.49 6.43
C GLU A 720 19.43 3.83 5.62
N THR A 721 20.61 3.46 6.12
CA THR A 721 21.89 3.76 5.45
C THR A 721 22.35 2.68 4.47
N LEU A 722 21.65 1.54 4.42
CA LEU A 722 22.02 0.35 3.62
C LEU A 722 23.47 -0.11 3.83
N ARG A 723 23.93 -0.11 5.09
CA ARG A 723 25.27 -0.55 5.49
C ARG A 723 25.21 -1.74 6.44
N VAL A 724 26.25 -2.57 6.39
CA VAL A 724 26.46 -3.69 7.32
C VAL A 724 27.16 -3.16 8.59
N ILE A 725 26.58 -3.43 9.76
CA ILE A 725 27.12 -2.96 11.05
C ILE A 725 28.29 -3.87 11.45
N ARG A 726 29.55 -3.44 11.26
CA ARG A 726 30.72 -4.34 11.35
C ARG A 726 30.86 -5.00 12.72
N SER A 727 30.55 -4.27 13.78
CA SER A 727 30.61 -4.77 15.17
C SER A 727 29.67 -5.96 15.45
N THR A 728 28.72 -6.24 14.57
CA THR A 728 27.78 -7.37 14.65
C THR A 728 28.17 -8.57 13.78
N GLU A 729 29.27 -8.51 13.02
CA GLU A 729 29.69 -9.61 12.14
C GLU A 729 30.10 -10.84 12.95
N ARG A 730 29.46 -11.98 12.64
CA ARG A 730 29.74 -13.28 13.24
C ARG A 730 29.92 -14.34 12.15
N VAL A 731 30.80 -15.30 12.39
CA VAL A 731 30.86 -16.53 11.58
C VAL A 731 29.63 -17.38 11.92
N LEU A 732 28.78 -17.60 10.92
CA LEU A 732 27.60 -18.45 11.00
C LEU A 732 27.93 -19.92 10.70
N VAL A 733 28.83 -20.15 9.74
CA VAL A 733 29.37 -21.48 9.41
C VAL A 733 30.88 -21.34 9.14
N PRO A 734 31.75 -22.08 9.85
CA PRO A 734 33.20 -22.01 9.66
C PRO A 734 33.63 -22.57 8.30
N GLU A 735 34.85 -22.21 7.87
CA GLU A 735 35.42 -22.70 6.63
C GLU A 735 36.30 -23.94 6.86
N HIS A 736 36.24 -24.89 5.92
CA HIS A 736 37.09 -26.07 5.88
C HIS A 736 37.67 -26.28 4.46
N GLY A 737 38.06 -25.18 3.79
CA GLY A 737 38.53 -25.11 2.40
C GLY A 737 37.44 -25.18 1.32
N ALA A 738 36.32 -25.88 1.56
CA ALA A 738 35.19 -25.94 0.63
C ALA A 738 34.40 -24.61 0.60
N ARG A 739 33.74 -24.33 -0.53
CA ARG A 739 32.92 -23.12 -0.71
C ARG A 739 31.50 -23.31 -0.15
N LEU A 740 31.01 -22.31 0.57
CA LEU A 740 29.69 -22.25 1.23
C LEU A 740 28.74 -21.24 0.53
N GLY A 741 28.95 -20.98 -0.76
CA GLY A 741 28.04 -20.13 -1.54
C GLY A 741 26.84 -20.91 -2.09
N ASN A 742 25.75 -20.21 -2.37
CA ASN A 742 24.44 -20.76 -2.69
C ASN A 742 23.83 -21.50 -1.47
N PHE A 743 23.23 -20.71 -0.56
CA PHE A 743 22.57 -21.11 0.69
C PHE A 743 21.09 -20.67 0.69
N GLY A 744 20.30 -21.04 1.70
CA GLY A 744 18.90 -20.61 1.85
C GLY A 744 18.49 -20.36 3.29
N VAL A 745 17.51 -19.47 3.50
CA VAL A 745 17.06 -19.01 4.81
C VAL A 745 15.60 -19.36 5.05
N THR A 746 15.30 -19.97 6.20
CA THR A 746 13.98 -20.50 6.56
C THR A 746 13.55 -19.96 7.93
N ARG A 747 12.41 -19.25 7.99
CA ARG A 747 11.73 -18.98 9.27
C ARG A 747 11.07 -20.28 9.71
N VAL A 748 11.44 -20.81 10.89
CA VAL A 748 10.99 -22.14 11.34
C VAL A 748 9.98 -22.01 12.48
N SER A 749 10.30 -21.18 13.46
CA SER A 749 9.38 -20.74 14.53
C SER A 749 9.67 -19.28 14.85
N LYS A 750 8.96 -18.70 15.83
CA LYS A 750 9.32 -17.37 16.35
C LYS A 750 10.72 -17.37 16.96
N ASP A 751 11.12 -18.48 17.57
CA ASP A 751 12.36 -18.57 18.34
C ASP A 751 13.53 -19.09 17.49
N GLU A 752 13.28 -19.67 16.31
CA GLU A 752 14.31 -20.16 15.39
C GLU A 752 14.18 -19.73 13.92
N THR A 753 15.31 -19.32 13.34
CA THR A 753 15.50 -19.15 11.90
C THR A 753 16.70 -19.96 11.45
N TRP A 754 16.54 -20.81 10.44
CA TRP A 754 17.58 -21.72 9.97
C TRP A 754 18.23 -21.18 8.70
N VAL A 755 19.56 -21.32 8.61
CA VAL A 755 20.32 -21.09 7.38
C VAL A 755 20.92 -22.40 6.92
N SER A 756 20.57 -22.81 5.70
CA SER A 756 20.90 -24.10 5.10
C SER A 756 21.95 -23.92 4.00
N VAL A 757 23.07 -24.65 4.11
CA VAL A 757 24.22 -24.54 3.20
C VAL A 757 24.95 -25.88 3.06
N THR A 758 25.78 -26.02 2.03
CA THR A 758 26.55 -27.24 1.77
C THR A 758 28.02 -26.92 1.48
N GLU A 759 28.94 -27.71 2.02
CA GLU A 759 30.35 -27.71 1.61
C GLU A 759 30.47 -28.21 0.17
N TRP A 760 30.50 -27.29 -0.79
CA TRP A 760 30.65 -27.63 -2.21
C TRP A 760 32.12 -27.87 -2.53
N MET A 761 32.47 -29.14 -2.80
CA MET A 761 33.86 -29.66 -2.82
C MET A 761 34.69 -29.28 -4.06
N GLN A 762 34.41 -28.14 -4.69
CA GLN A 762 35.10 -27.66 -5.89
C GLN A 762 35.85 -26.35 -5.63
N PRO A 763 37.12 -26.20 -6.05
CA PRO A 763 37.92 -27.18 -6.82
C PRO A 763 38.29 -28.43 -6.02
N ALA A 764 38.61 -29.53 -6.71
CA ALA A 764 39.05 -30.77 -6.07
C ALA A 764 40.36 -30.56 -5.26
N GLY A 765 40.54 -31.30 -4.16
CA GLY A 765 41.67 -31.10 -3.27
C GLY A 765 41.43 -30.05 -2.18
N VAL A 766 40.18 -29.77 -1.82
CA VAL A 766 39.79 -28.89 -0.69
C VAL A 766 39.61 -29.67 0.61
N GLU A 767 39.31 -30.97 0.53
CA GLU A 767 39.15 -31.88 1.67
C GLU A 767 40.38 -31.96 2.58
N LYS A 768 41.57 -31.63 2.07
CA LYS A 768 42.81 -31.44 2.85
C LYS A 768 42.72 -30.36 3.93
N HIS A 769 41.72 -29.47 3.87
CA HIS A 769 41.40 -28.45 4.88
C HIS A 769 40.28 -28.88 5.85
N GLY A 770 39.81 -30.14 5.78
CA GLY A 770 38.85 -30.73 6.72
C GLY A 770 37.39 -30.80 6.26
N SER A 771 37.08 -30.35 5.04
CA SER A 771 35.74 -30.49 4.45
C SER A 771 35.43 -31.94 4.06
N ASN A 772 34.17 -32.34 4.24
CA ASN A 772 33.64 -33.69 4.03
C ASN A 772 32.25 -33.65 3.37
N ASN A 773 32.03 -32.66 2.50
CA ASN A 773 30.75 -32.40 1.83
C ASN A 773 29.55 -32.28 2.79
N ARG A 774 29.76 -31.62 3.94
CA ARG A 774 28.72 -31.45 4.96
C ARG A 774 27.57 -30.60 4.47
N ILE A 775 26.35 -31.05 4.73
CA ILE A 775 25.15 -30.20 4.72
C ILE A 775 24.99 -29.64 6.13
N PHE A 776 25.11 -28.32 6.25
CA PHE A 776 24.97 -27.59 7.50
C PHE A 776 23.59 -26.93 7.60
N ILE A 777 22.98 -27.07 8.78
CA ILE A 777 21.82 -26.28 9.21
C ILE A 777 22.29 -25.42 10.39
N ALA A 778 22.59 -24.16 10.14
CA ALA A 778 22.91 -23.19 11.18
C ALA A 778 21.60 -22.61 11.74
N LYS A 779 21.23 -23.03 12.95
CA LYS A 779 20.03 -22.53 13.63
C LYS A 779 20.38 -21.26 14.39
N LEU A 780 19.79 -20.14 13.99
CA LEU A 780 19.76 -18.89 14.74
C LEU A 780 18.64 -19.03 15.77
N LYS A 781 19.01 -19.21 17.04
CA LYS A 781 18.07 -19.26 18.17
C LYS A 781 17.98 -17.87 18.77
N TRP A 782 16.88 -17.17 18.52
CA TRP A 782 16.66 -15.78 18.92
C TRP A 782 16.45 -15.65 20.44
N ILE A 783 16.98 -14.58 21.04
CA ILE A 783 16.73 -14.25 22.45
C ILE A 783 15.40 -13.49 22.60
N GLN A 784 14.96 -12.79 21.55
CA GLN A 784 13.69 -12.09 21.45
C GLN A 784 12.87 -12.76 20.32
N PRO A 785 11.58 -13.15 20.52
CA PRO A 785 10.84 -13.88 19.49
C PRO A 785 10.58 -13.09 18.20
N ASN A 786 10.83 -13.73 17.05
CA ASN A 786 10.60 -13.19 15.72
C ASN A 786 9.11 -13.21 15.35
N ASN A 787 8.43 -12.07 15.48
CA ASN A 787 7.01 -11.99 15.14
C ASN A 787 6.73 -12.07 13.63
N LEU A 788 7.75 -12.04 12.76
CA LEU A 788 7.57 -12.33 11.32
C LEU A 788 7.46 -13.83 11.03
N ALA A 789 7.74 -14.72 11.98
CA ALA A 789 7.58 -16.16 11.79
C ALA A 789 6.13 -16.59 12.05
N SER A 790 5.23 -16.20 11.14
CA SER A 790 3.89 -16.81 11.02
C SER A 790 3.90 -17.91 9.97
N MET A 791 3.07 -18.93 10.16
CA MET A 791 2.70 -19.93 9.14
C MET A 791 1.41 -19.55 8.39
N THR A 792 0.84 -18.39 8.71
CA THR A 792 -0.23 -17.71 7.95
C THR A 792 0.38 -16.53 7.16
N ASN A 793 -0.21 -15.34 7.21
CA ASN A 793 0.21 -14.18 6.41
C ASN A 793 1.58 -13.65 6.84
N ASN A 794 2.35 -13.05 5.93
CA ASN A 794 3.59 -12.35 6.23
C ASN A 794 3.28 -10.97 6.87
N PRO A 795 3.52 -10.74 8.17
CA PRO A 795 2.95 -9.58 8.86
C PRO A 795 3.70 -8.28 8.57
N GLY A 796 2.98 -7.16 8.68
CA GLY A 796 3.50 -5.82 8.38
C GLY A 796 3.44 -5.40 6.91
N ILE A 797 2.97 -6.27 6.00
CA ILE A 797 2.62 -5.89 4.62
C ILE A 797 1.17 -5.40 4.59
N ASN A 798 0.95 -4.20 4.08
CA ASN A 798 -0.40 -3.64 3.90
C ASN A 798 -1.17 -4.39 2.80
N VAL A 799 -2.47 -4.58 3.01
CA VAL A 799 -3.34 -5.27 2.05
C VAL A 799 -3.86 -4.27 1.02
N GLU A 800 -3.43 -4.40 -0.24
CA GLU A 800 -3.95 -3.64 -1.37
C GLU A 800 -4.96 -4.54 -2.12
N PRO A 801 -6.30 -4.32 -1.98
CA PRO A 801 -7.31 -5.20 -2.57
C PRO A 801 -7.55 -4.95 -4.07
N THR A 802 -7.22 -3.77 -4.60
CA THR A 802 -7.36 -3.42 -6.02
C THR A 802 -6.25 -3.98 -6.90
N ALA A 803 -5.11 -4.37 -6.33
CA ALA A 803 -4.11 -5.17 -7.01
C ALA A 803 -4.64 -6.56 -7.44
N TYR A 804 -5.74 -7.02 -6.83
CA TYR A 804 -6.49 -8.21 -7.23
C TYR A 804 -7.54 -7.95 -8.33
N CYS A 805 -7.72 -6.70 -8.78
CA CYS A 805 -8.51 -6.37 -9.97
C CYS A 805 -7.76 -6.63 -11.29
N LYS A 806 -6.44 -6.83 -11.24
CA LYS A 806 -5.66 -7.27 -12.40
C LYS A 806 -5.85 -8.78 -12.63
N PRO A 807 -6.33 -9.22 -13.81
CA PRO A 807 -6.30 -10.62 -14.23
C PRO A 807 -4.86 -11.06 -14.57
N PRO A 808 -4.59 -12.38 -14.62
CA PRO A 808 -3.39 -12.92 -15.27
C PRO A 808 -3.23 -12.44 -16.70
N ARG A 809 -2.00 -12.13 -17.15
CA ARG A 809 -1.75 -11.62 -18.52
C ARG A 809 -2.22 -12.59 -19.60
N ALA A 810 -2.10 -13.89 -19.36
CA ALA A 810 -2.59 -14.95 -20.26
C ALA A 810 -4.13 -15.07 -20.32
N MET A 811 -4.86 -14.42 -19.40
CA MET A 811 -6.33 -14.44 -19.34
C MET A 811 -6.96 -13.05 -19.51
N ALA A 812 -6.17 -11.96 -19.61
CA ALA A 812 -6.66 -10.58 -19.55
C ALA A 812 -7.58 -10.15 -20.70
N HIS A 813 -7.63 -10.93 -21.80
CA HIS A 813 -8.46 -10.67 -22.97
C HIS A 813 -9.35 -11.86 -23.34
N GLU A 814 -9.32 -12.94 -22.55
CA GLU A 814 -10.13 -14.13 -22.76
C GLU A 814 -11.55 -13.92 -22.26
N LEU A 815 -12.54 -14.24 -23.09
CA LEU A 815 -13.97 -14.05 -22.77
C LEU A 815 -14.76 -15.37 -22.71
N GLY A 816 -14.15 -16.50 -23.11
CA GLY A 816 -14.82 -17.79 -23.24
C GLY A 816 -16.05 -17.78 -24.16
N GLU A 817 -16.87 -18.82 -24.06
CA GLU A 817 -18.14 -18.95 -24.81
C GLU A 817 -19.30 -18.12 -24.21
N TYR A 818 -19.01 -17.20 -23.30
CA TYR A 818 -20.02 -16.43 -22.56
C TYR A 818 -20.62 -15.30 -23.40
N ARG A 819 -21.96 -15.19 -23.43
CA ARG A 819 -22.70 -14.08 -24.08
C ARG A 819 -22.21 -12.72 -23.56
N SER A 820 -21.81 -11.80 -24.43
CA SER A 820 -21.39 -10.47 -23.96
C SER A 820 -22.56 -9.65 -23.40
N PRO A 821 -22.45 -9.07 -22.18
CA PRO A 821 -23.46 -8.16 -21.64
C PRO A 821 -23.53 -6.84 -22.44
N LEU A 822 -22.47 -6.49 -23.19
CA LEU A 822 -22.39 -5.29 -24.04
C LEU A 822 -23.07 -5.45 -25.42
N ILE A 823 -23.98 -6.42 -25.56
CA ILE A 823 -24.81 -6.61 -26.75
C ILE A 823 -26.27 -6.76 -26.29
N PHE A 824 -27.18 -5.91 -26.79
CA PHE A 824 -28.63 -6.00 -26.59
C PHE A 824 -29.21 -7.27 -27.24
N GLU A 825 -30.42 -7.71 -26.86
CA GLU A 825 -31.01 -8.93 -27.44
C GLU A 825 -31.42 -8.77 -28.93
N ASP A 826 -31.45 -7.55 -29.45
CA ASP A 826 -31.61 -7.27 -30.89
C ASP A 826 -30.29 -7.33 -31.70
N GLY A 827 -29.16 -7.54 -31.02
CA GLY A 827 -27.81 -7.57 -31.61
C GLY A 827 -27.07 -6.22 -31.62
N THR A 828 -27.71 -5.14 -31.16
CA THR A 828 -27.07 -3.81 -31.05
C THR A 828 -25.94 -3.85 -30.02
N LYS A 829 -24.79 -3.23 -30.32
CA LYS A 829 -23.66 -3.14 -29.40
C LYS A 829 -23.76 -1.91 -28.49
N VAL A 830 -23.45 -2.10 -27.21
CA VAL A 830 -23.20 -1.03 -26.25
C VAL A 830 -21.77 -0.52 -26.49
N THR A 831 -21.63 0.72 -26.94
CA THR A 831 -20.35 1.39 -27.24
C THR A 831 -20.11 2.65 -26.42
N GLU A 832 -21.12 3.13 -25.68
CA GLU A 832 -21.04 4.31 -24.82
C GLU A 832 -21.61 4.03 -23.43
N ALA A 833 -21.05 4.67 -22.40
CA ALA A 833 -21.57 4.61 -21.01
C ALA A 833 -23.04 5.07 -20.91
N SER A 834 -23.47 5.97 -21.80
CA SER A 834 -24.85 6.48 -21.93
C SER A 834 -25.89 5.36 -22.18
N GLN A 835 -25.48 4.28 -22.85
CA GLN A 835 -26.33 3.16 -23.25
C GLN A 835 -26.43 2.07 -22.16
N TRP A 836 -25.46 2.01 -21.24
CA TRP A 836 -25.38 0.95 -20.23
C TRP A 836 -26.64 0.84 -19.34
N PRO A 837 -27.25 1.93 -18.82
CA PRO A 837 -28.46 1.83 -18.00
C PRO A 837 -29.61 1.10 -18.69
N GLN A 838 -29.79 1.30 -20.00
CA GLN A 838 -30.84 0.63 -20.79
C GLN A 838 -30.55 -0.87 -20.97
N ARG A 839 -29.29 -1.25 -21.24
CA ARG A 839 -28.91 -2.68 -21.34
C ARG A 839 -28.96 -3.38 -19.99
N ARG A 840 -28.55 -2.71 -18.91
CA ARG A 840 -28.65 -3.20 -17.54
C ARG A 840 -30.10 -3.47 -17.14
N GLU A 841 -31.03 -2.59 -17.54
CA GLU A 841 -32.47 -2.78 -17.35
C GLU A 841 -33.01 -4.00 -18.12
N GLU A 842 -32.59 -4.19 -19.37
CA GLU A 842 -32.98 -5.35 -20.19
C GLU A 842 -32.49 -6.68 -19.59
N ILE A 843 -31.24 -6.74 -19.12
CA ILE A 843 -30.69 -7.92 -18.43
C ILE A 843 -31.46 -8.17 -17.12
N ARG A 844 -31.69 -7.14 -16.30
CA ARG A 844 -32.40 -7.29 -15.02
C ARG A 844 -33.84 -7.75 -15.24
N SER A 845 -34.57 -7.13 -16.16
CA SER A 845 -35.93 -7.51 -16.56
C SER A 845 -36.02 -8.96 -17.05
N ARG A 846 -35.05 -9.44 -17.85
CA ARG A 846 -34.97 -10.86 -18.24
C ARG A 846 -34.84 -11.75 -17.00
N TRP A 847 -33.85 -11.50 -16.14
CA TRP A 847 -33.59 -12.34 -14.98
C TRP A 847 -34.74 -12.31 -13.96
N GLU A 848 -35.39 -11.16 -13.72
CA GLU A 848 -36.62 -11.07 -12.92
C GLU A 848 -37.74 -11.94 -13.51
N SER A 849 -37.92 -11.94 -14.83
CA SER A 849 -38.95 -12.75 -15.51
C SER A 849 -38.72 -14.26 -15.42
N LEU A 850 -37.45 -14.69 -15.37
CA LEU A 850 -37.04 -16.10 -15.27
C LEU A 850 -37.03 -16.58 -13.81
N LEU A 851 -36.56 -15.75 -12.88
CA LEU A 851 -36.47 -16.05 -11.45
C LEU A 851 -37.81 -15.93 -10.72
N GLY A 852 -38.80 -15.27 -11.34
CA GLY A 852 -40.13 -15.03 -10.77
C GLY A 852 -40.19 -13.73 -9.95
N LYS A 853 -41.27 -12.96 -10.16
CA LYS A 853 -41.48 -11.67 -9.48
C LYS A 853 -41.55 -11.87 -7.96
N TRP A 854 -40.72 -11.14 -7.22
CA TRP A 854 -40.78 -11.08 -5.77
C TRP A 854 -42.17 -10.63 -5.25
N PRO A 855 -42.58 -11.07 -4.05
CA PRO A 855 -43.69 -10.44 -3.35
C PRO A 855 -43.38 -8.97 -3.01
N GLU A 856 -44.39 -8.21 -2.58
CA GLU A 856 -44.19 -6.81 -2.21
C GLU A 856 -43.10 -6.68 -1.10
N PRO A 857 -42.16 -5.73 -1.21
CA PRO A 857 -41.08 -5.57 -0.23
C PRO A 857 -41.59 -5.20 1.17
N ILE A 858 -41.01 -5.83 2.21
CA ILE A 858 -41.23 -5.42 3.60
C ILE A 858 -40.44 -4.14 3.85
N ALA A 859 -41.14 -3.00 3.83
CA ALA A 859 -40.55 -1.67 4.00
C ALA A 859 -40.22 -1.30 5.45
N ASP A 860 -40.87 -1.94 6.43
CA ASP A 860 -40.63 -1.78 7.87
C ASP A 860 -40.54 -3.19 8.51
N PRO A 861 -39.33 -3.80 8.54
CA PRO A 861 -39.10 -5.13 9.10
C PRO A 861 -39.00 -5.10 10.63
N GLN A 862 -40.10 -4.74 11.30
CA GLN A 862 -40.27 -4.64 12.76
C GLN A 862 -39.41 -5.62 13.59
N VAL A 863 -38.41 -5.08 14.31
CA VAL A 863 -37.36 -5.84 15.01
C VAL A 863 -37.67 -5.98 16.50
N THR A 864 -37.60 -7.22 17.02
CA THR A 864 -37.62 -7.50 18.46
C THR A 864 -36.25 -7.96 18.94
N ILE A 865 -35.65 -7.26 19.91
CA ILE A 865 -34.42 -7.69 20.58
C ILE A 865 -34.78 -8.63 21.75
N SER A 866 -34.25 -9.84 21.76
CA SER A 866 -34.51 -10.85 22.80
C SER A 866 -33.36 -11.02 23.80
N LYS A 867 -32.14 -10.63 23.42
CA LYS A 867 -30.94 -10.66 24.28
C LYS A 867 -29.93 -9.62 23.81
N THR A 868 -29.14 -9.08 24.74
CA THR A 868 -27.95 -8.28 24.45
C THR A 868 -26.76 -8.85 25.23
N ASP A 869 -25.69 -9.21 24.52
CA ASP A 869 -24.40 -9.64 25.08
C ASP A 869 -23.33 -8.58 24.80
N GLN A 870 -22.31 -8.52 25.66
CA GLN A 870 -21.12 -7.69 25.49
C GLN A 870 -19.93 -8.58 25.13
N LEU A 871 -19.24 -8.28 24.02
CA LEU A 871 -18.14 -9.08 23.46
C LEU A 871 -16.99 -8.16 23.07
N ASP A 872 -15.96 -8.02 23.91
CA ASP A 872 -14.78 -7.18 23.65
C ASP A 872 -15.15 -5.73 23.24
N SER A 873 -14.79 -5.32 22.02
CA SER A 873 -15.11 -4.05 21.36
C SER A 873 -16.50 -4.02 20.68
N VAL A 874 -17.36 -5.01 20.88
CA VAL A 874 -18.65 -5.20 20.17
C VAL A 874 -19.81 -5.43 21.15
N THR A 875 -20.98 -4.90 20.83
CA THR A 875 -22.26 -5.26 21.44
C THR A 875 -23.00 -6.20 20.49
N LYS A 876 -23.44 -7.37 20.96
CA LYS A 876 -24.19 -8.35 20.13
C LYS A 876 -25.62 -8.48 20.63
N HIS A 877 -26.57 -8.09 19.80
CA HIS A 877 -28.00 -8.30 20.01
C HIS A 877 -28.45 -9.60 19.33
N THR A 878 -29.18 -10.46 20.05
CA THR A 878 -30.01 -11.49 19.44
C THR A 878 -31.36 -10.85 19.09
N ILE A 879 -31.72 -10.88 17.81
CA ILE A 879 -32.93 -10.23 17.29
C ILE A 879 -33.85 -11.21 16.56
N GLN A 880 -35.12 -10.84 16.42
CA GLN A 880 -36.08 -11.50 15.54
C GLN A 880 -36.84 -10.44 14.72
N PHE A 881 -37.00 -10.68 13.41
CA PHE A 881 -37.73 -9.78 12.52
C PHE A 881 -38.44 -10.58 11.39
N GLN A 882 -39.34 -9.91 10.67
CA GLN A 882 -40.07 -10.48 9.53
C GLN A 882 -39.21 -10.37 8.25
N TRP A 883 -38.86 -11.50 7.64
CA TRP A 883 -37.93 -11.52 6.48
C TRP A 883 -38.55 -12.02 5.16
N THR A 884 -39.74 -12.61 5.23
CA THR A 884 -40.59 -12.98 4.10
C THR A 884 -42.05 -12.69 4.49
N PRO A 885 -43.00 -12.61 3.54
CA PRO A 885 -44.40 -12.31 3.86
C PRO A 885 -45.06 -13.29 4.86
N GLY A 886 -44.54 -14.52 4.99
CA GLY A 886 -45.07 -15.55 5.88
C GLY A 886 -44.22 -15.86 7.13
N GLU A 887 -42.94 -15.48 7.16
CA GLU A 887 -41.99 -16.01 8.14
C GLU A 887 -41.18 -14.92 8.88
N LYS A 888 -40.82 -15.24 10.12
CA LYS A 888 -39.80 -14.53 10.90
C LYS A 888 -38.51 -15.33 10.98
N THR A 889 -37.39 -14.63 11.08
CA THR A 889 -36.07 -15.23 11.31
C THR A 889 -35.45 -14.74 12.60
N ASN A 890 -34.57 -15.56 13.19
CA ASN A 890 -33.70 -15.14 14.29
C ASN A 890 -32.34 -14.76 13.70
N ALA A 891 -31.73 -13.71 14.23
CA ALA A 891 -30.51 -13.12 13.68
C ALA A 891 -29.62 -12.52 14.77
N TYR A 892 -28.37 -12.25 14.43
CA TYR A 892 -27.42 -11.55 15.31
C TYR A 892 -27.01 -10.22 14.71
N LEU A 893 -27.36 -9.12 15.39
CA LEU A 893 -26.91 -7.78 15.07
C LEU A 893 -25.73 -7.42 15.97
N LEU A 894 -24.58 -7.14 15.38
CA LEU A 894 -23.34 -6.76 16.06
C LEU A 894 -23.07 -5.30 15.79
N VAL A 895 -23.03 -4.49 16.85
CA VAL A 895 -22.76 -3.06 16.81
C VAL A 895 -21.38 -2.82 17.43
N PRO A 896 -20.42 -2.20 16.73
CA PRO A 896 -19.12 -1.88 17.28
C PRO A 896 -19.25 -0.81 18.37
N LYS A 897 -18.38 -0.86 19.38
CA LYS A 897 -18.24 0.22 20.36
C LYS A 897 -17.42 1.33 19.71
N THR A 898 -18.01 2.51 19.60
CA THR A 898 -17.35 3.71 19.08
C THR A 898 -17.43 4.82 20.11
N ASN A 899 -16.45 5.74 20.08
CA ASN A 899 -16.45 6.95 20.90
C ASN A 899 -17.10 8.15 20.18
N ARG A 900 -17.66 7.93 18.97
CA ARG A 900 -18.36 8.93 18.15
C ARG A 900 -19.87 8.89 18.46
N PRO A 901 -20.61 10.01 18.38
CA PRO A 901 -22.08 10.00 18.43
C PRO A 901 -22.68 9.06 17.37
N ALA A 902 -23.77 8.38 17.71
CA ALA A 902 -24.36 7.31 16.91
C ALA A 902 -25.34 7.80 15.82
N ASP A 903 -25.00 8.89 15.13
CA ASP A 903 -25.82 9.47 14.06
C ASP A 903 -25.35 9.00 12.67
N HIS A 904 -25.97 7.92 12.17
CA HIS A 904 -26.04 7.48 10.76
C HIS A 904 -24.72 7.45 9.95
N ASN A 905 -23.58 7.10 10.58
CA ASN A 905 -22.26 7.20 9.94
C ASN A 905 -21.40 5.92 9.99
N LEU A 906 -21.91 4.79 10.48
CA LEU A 906 -21.19 3.51 10.40
C LEU A 906 -21.50 2.76 9.10
N PRO A 907 -20.49 2.17 8.44
CA PRO A 907 -20.72 1.22 7.35
C PRO A 907 -21.31 -0.08 7.91
N ALA A 908 -21.98 -0.86 7.07
CA ALA A 908 -22.60 -2.11 7.50
C ALA A 908 -22.37 -3.27 6.52
N VAL A 909 -22.35 -4.50 7.04
CA VAL A 909 -22.28 -5.71 6.21
C VAL A 909 -23.27 -6.78 6.68
N LEU A 910 -24.11 -7.22 5.76
CA LEU A 910 -24.98 -8.38 5.92
C LEU A 910 -24.17 -9.67 5.67
N SER A 911 -24.16 -10.59 6.63
CA SER A 911 -23.51 -11.90 6.50
C SER A 911 -24.53 -13.03 6.43
N VAL A 912 -24.53 -13.80 5.34
CA VAL A 912 -25.58 -14.79 5.02
C VAL A 912 -25.03 -16.22 4.99
N TYR A 913 -25.71 -17.14 5.68
CA TYR A 913 -25.28 -18.54 5.87
C TYR A 913 -26.45 -19.52 6.03
N TYR A 914 -26.16 -20.82 6.17
CA TYR A 914 -27.17 -21.85 6.50
C TYR A 914 -27.87 -21.63 7.85
N GLU A 915 -27.18 -20.96 8.76
CA GLU A 915 -27.57 -20.53 10.10
C GLU A 915 -26.72 -19.28 10.48
N PRO A 916 -27.18 -18.38 11.36
CA PRO A 916 -26.47 -17.14 11.70
C PRO A 916 -25.35 -17.30 12.75
N GLU A 917 -25.29 -18.43 13.46
CA GLU A 917 -24.26 -18.71 14.46
C GLU A 917 -22.84 -18.81 13.86
N THR A 918 -22.71 -19.33 12.62
CA THR A 918 -21.44 -19.48 11.90
C THR A 918 -20.69 -18.14 11.74
N ALA A 919 -21.40 -17.07 11.37
CA ALA A 919 -20.77 -15.76 11.14
C ALA A 919 -20.28 -15.06 12.41
N ILE A 920 -20.66 -15.58 13.59
CA ILE A 920 -20.29 -15.04 14.90
C ILE A 920 -19.36 -15.99 15.68
N SER A 921 -18.54 -16.74 14.94
CA SER A 921 -17.49 -17.63 15.45
C SER A 921 -17.97 -18.84 16.27
N GLN A 922 -19.20 -19.30 16.03
CA GLN A 922 -19.72 -20.58 16.54
C GLN A 922 -19.78 -21.69 15.46
N GLY A 923 -19.26 -21.41 14.26
CA GLY A 923 -19.16 -22.35 13.14
C GLY A 923 -17.76 -22.95 12.96
N LYS A 924 -17.39 -23.23 11.70
CA LYS A 924 -16.00 -23.59 11.34
C LYS A 924 -15.09 -22.34 11.34
N PRO A 925 -13.77 -22.49 11.59
CA PRO A 925 -12.81 -21.39 11.54
C PRO A 925 -12.85 -20.58 10.23
N HIS A 926 -12.48 -19.30 10.32
CA HIS A 926 -12.40 -18.35 9.20
C HIS A 926 -13.72 -18.08 8.45
N ARG A 927 -14.87 -18.40 9.05
CA ARG A 927 -16.22 -18.11 8.53
C ARG A 927 -16.98 -17.07 9.36
N ASP A 928 -16.33 -16.52 10.37
CA ASP A 928 -16.84 -15.57 11.34
C ASP A 928 -16.87 -14.12 10.81
N PHE A 929 -17.27 -13.94 9.54
CA PHE A 929 -17.20 -12.67 8.81
C PHE A 929 -17.90 -11.52 9.55
N ALA A 930 -19.07 -11.76 10.15
CA ALA A 930 -19.81 -10.73 10.89
C ALA A 930 -19.05 -10.26 12.14
N LEU A 931 -18.50 -11.18 12.94
CA LEU A 931 -17.69 -10.82 14.11
C LEU A 931 -16.40 -10.12 13.72
N GLN A 932 -15.74 -10.56 12.65
CA GLN A 932 -14.46 -10.01 12.20
C GLN A 932 -14.61 -8.60 11.62
N LEU A 933 -15.68 -8.33 10.85
CA LEU A 933 -16.02 -6.99 10.38
C LEU A 933 -16.56 -6.11 11.51
N ALA A 934 -17.32 -6.65 12.49
CA ALA A 934 -17.74 -5.89 13.67
C ALA A 934 -16.54 -5.40 14.51
N ARG A 935 -15.50 -6.23 14.65
CA ARG A 935 -14.23 -5.83 15.28
C ARG A 935 -13.44 -4.77 14.48
N ARG A 936 -13.83 -4.50 13.23
CA ARG A 936 -13.26 -3.49 12.31
C ARG A 936 -14.14 -2.25 12.14
N GLY A 937 -15.14 -2.05 13.01
CA GLY A 937 -15.98 -0.85 13.01
C GLY A 937 -17.22 -0.90 12.12
N PHE A 938 -17.55 -2.05 11.53
CA PHE A 938 -18.79 -2.24 10.77
C PHE A 938 -19.95 -2.65 11.67
N VAL A 939 -21.15 -2.13 11.44
CA VAL A 939 -22.37 -2.74 11.98
C VAL A 939 -22.68 -3.98 11.15
N THR A 940 -22.76 -5.16 11.75
CA THR A 940 -23.01 -6.39 10.98
C THR A 940 -24.26 -7.11 11.42
N LEU A 941 -25.01 -7.64 10.46
CA LEU A 941 -26.18 -8.46 10.70
C LEU A 941 -25.90 -9.85 10.12
N SER A 942 -25.98 -10.89 10.95
CA SER A 942 -25.95 -12.27 10.45
C SER A 942 -27.35 -12.87 10.43
N ILE A 943 -27.71 -13.43 9.27
CA ILE A 943 -28.95 -14.18 9.04
C ILE A 943 -28.63 -15.57 8.48
N GLY A 944 -29.52 -16.53 8.72
CA GLY A 944 -29.42 -17.83 8.08
C GLY A 944 -30.71 -18.63 8.12
N THR A 945 -30.78 -19.65 7.27
CA THR A 945 -31.98 -20.47 7.01
C THR A 945 -32.14 -21.62 8.01
N THR A 946 -31.92 -21.38 9.31
CA THR A 946 -31.74 -22.41 10.34
C THR A 946 -32.80 -23.53 10.33
N GLU A 947 -34.09 -23.20 10.25
CA GLU A 947 -35.16 -24.22 10.23
C GLU A 947 -35.25 -24.96 8.90
N ALA A 948 -35.04 -24.29 7.76
CA ALA A 948 -34.96 -24.94 6.45
C ALA A 948 -33.72 -25.84 6.33
N THR A 949 -32.59 -25.44 6.93
CA THR A 949 -31.37 -26.25 7.04
C THR A 949 -31.62 -27.51 7.89
N LYS A 950 -32.28 -27.40 9.05
CA LYS A 950 -32.73 -28.56 9.86
C LYS A 950 -33.66 -29.48 9.07
N ALA A 951 -34.59 -28.91 8.31
CA ALA A 951 -35.52 -29.63 7.43
C ALA A 951 -34.87 -30.20 6.15
N LYS A 952 -33.58 -29.87 5.89
CA LYS A 952 -32.82 -30.22 4.67
C LYS A 952 -33.45 -29.67 3.36
N THR A 953 -34.20 -28.59 3.47
CA THR A 953 -34.71 -27.78 2.36
C THR A 953 -33.81 -26.57 2.07
N TYR A 954 -32.99 -26.14 3.04
CA TYR A 954 -31.92 -25.12 2.99
C TYR A 954 -32.31 -23.68 2.59
N SER A 955 -33.39 -23.48 1.85
CA SER A 955 -33.75 -22.23 1.20
C SER A 955 -35.18 -21.79 1.52
N LEU A 956 -35.61 -20.67 0.96
CA LEU A 956 -36.91 -20.03 1.19
C LEU A 956 -37.80 -20.17 -0.04
N TYR A 957 -39.12 -20.21 0.18
CA TYR A 957 -40.10 -20.53 -0.85
C TYR A 957 -41.31 -19.60 -0.75
N HIS A 958 -41.81 -19.12 -1.88
CA HIS A 958 -42.98 -18.25 -1.94
C HIS A 958 -43.85 -18.60 -3.17
N PRO A 959 -45.19 -18.75 -3.02
CA PRO A 959 -45.94 -18.73 -1.76
C PRO A 959 -45.73 -19.96 -0.86
N SER A 960 -45.26 -21.09 -1.38
CA SER A 960 -44.97 -22.30 -0.58
C SER A 960 -43.87 -23.18 -1.19
N ILE A 961 -43.39 -24.17 -0.44
CA ILE A 961 -42.37 -25.14 -0.91
C ILE A 961 -42.88 -26.16 -1.95
N ASP A 962 -44.20 -26.32 -2.07
CA ASP A 962 -44.80 -27.27 -3.02
C ASP A 962 -45.35 -26.56 -4.27
N ASP A 963 -45.56 -25.24 -4.18
CA ASP A 963 -45.93 -24.33 -5.27
C ASP A 963 -45.17 -23.00 -5.10
N ALA A 964 -43.88 -22.99 -5.47
CA ALA A 964 -43.04 -21.78 -5.44
C ALA A 964 -43.07 -21.07 -6.80
N SER A 965 -43.59 -19.84 -6.82
CA SER A 965 -43.60 -18.96 -7.99
C SER A 965 -42.31 -18.14 -8.14
N VAL A 966 -41.51 -18.05 -7.08
CA VAL A 966 -40.18 -17.44 -7.07
C VAL A 966 -39.12 -18.53 -6.88
N GLN A 967 -38.07 -18.50 -7.69
CA GLN A 967 -36.94 -19.44 -7.55
C GLN A 967 -36.30 -19.28 -6.15
N PRO A 968 -36.02 -20.37 -5.41
CA PRO A 968 -35.60 -20.25 -4.01
C PRO A 968 -34.36 -19.39 -3.77
N LEU A 969 -33.37 -19.39 -4.68
CA LEU A 969 -32.21 -18.48 -4.56
C LEU A 969 -32.56 -16.99 -4.77
N SER A 970 -33.59 -16.70 -5.57
CA SER A 970 -34.16 -15.35 -5.69
C SER A 970 -34.96 -14.97 -4.44
N MET A 971 -35.64 -15.92 -3.81
CA MET A 971 -36.34 -15.70 -2.53
C MET A 971 -35.35 -15.47 -1.36
N LEU A 972 -34.17 -16.09 -1.40
CA LEU A 972 -33.05 -15.73 -0.53
C LEU A 972 -32.58 -14.29 -0.77
N ALA A 973 -32.42 -13.86 -2.02
CA ALA A 973 -32.07 -12.48 -2.35
C ALA A 973 -33.10 -11.46 -1.81
N TYR A 974 -34.40 -11.75 -1.89
CA TYR A 974 -35.46 -10.95 -1.24
C TYR A 974 -35.27 -10.86 0.29
N ALA A 975 -34.99 -11.99 0.96
CA ALA A 975 -34.79 -12.00 2.41
C ALA A 975 -33.52 -11.21 2.82
N ALA A 976 -32.47 -11.23 2.01
CA ALA A 976 -31.30 -10.38 2.19
C ALA A 976 -31.60 -8.89 1.94
N ALA A 977 -32.37 -8.56 0.90
CA ALA A 977 -32.82 -7.18 0.66
C ALA A 977 -33.67 -6.63 1.82
N THR A 978 -34.50 -7.48 2.45
CA THR A 978 -35.26 -7.16 3.67
C THR A 978 -34.34 -6.99 4.89
N ALA A 979 -33.35 -7.87 5.06
CA ALA A 979 -32.35 -7.73 6.12
C ALA A 979 -31.42 -6.50 5.92
N SER A 980 -31.24 -6.04 4.68
CA SER A 980 -30.59 -4.76 4.41
C SER A 980 -31.43 -3.56 4.85
N GLN A 981 -32.76 -3.66 4.86
CA GLN A 981 -33.63 -2.63 5.47
C GLN A 981 -33.45 -2.63 7.00
N VAL A 982 -33.40 -3.81 7.65
CA VAL A 982 -33.09 -3.92 9.10
C VAL A 982 -31.77 -3.24 9.47
N LEU A 983 -30.76 -3.28 8.59
CA LEU A 983 -29.52 -2.52 8.76
C LEU A 983 -29.70 -1.02 8.50
N ALA A 984 -30.41 -0.62 7.43
CA ALA A 984 -30.66 0.79 7.12
C ALA A 984 -31.53 1.52 8.17
N ASP A 985 -32.40 0.81 8.87
CA ASP A 985 -33.26 1.33 9.95
C ASP A 985 -32.50 1.53 11.28
N ARG A 986 -31.22 1.17 11.35
CA ARG A 986 -30.39 1.40 12.52
C ARG A 986 -29.96 2.88 12.59
N PRO A 987 -30.17 3.58 13.72
CA PRO A 987 -29.71 4.97 13.86
C PRO A 987 -28.19 5.08 13.67
N GLU A 988 -27.43 4.04 14.02
CA GLU A 988 -25.97 4.03 13.84
C GLU A 988 -25.47 3.83 12.39
N VAL A 989 -26.30 3.41 11.43
CA VAL A 989 -25.87 2.98 10.07
C VAL A 989 -26.10 4.04 8.99
N ASP A 990 -25.13 4.16 8.07
CA ASP A 990 -25.34 4.79 6.76
C ASP A 990 -25.92 3.78 5.76
N GLN A 991 -27.19 3.98 5.40
CA GLN A 991 -27.93 3.15 4.43
C GLN A 991 -27.29 3.06 3.03
N LYS A 992 -26.38 3.99 2.67
CA LYS A 992 -25.66 3.96 1.39
C LYS A 992 -24.41 3.07 1.42
N ARG A 993 -23.97 2.63 2.61
CA ARG A 993 -22.69 1.91 2.82
C ARG A 993 -22.92 0.52 3.43
N ILE A 994 -23.93 -0.18 2.90
CA ILE A 994 -24.27 -1.56 3.22
C ILE A 994 -23.68 -2.50 2.17
N GLY A 995 -22.94 -3.53 2.58
CA GLY A 995 -22.51 -4.64 1.71
C GLY A 995 -23.10 -5.98 2.11
N VAL A 996 -22.79 -7.02 1.32
CA VAL A 996 -23.18 -8.39 1.63
C VAL A 996 -22.03 -9.39 1.42
N VAL A 997 -21.91 -10.34 2.34
CA VAL A 997 -20.86 -11.36 2.36
C VAL A 997 -21.43 -12.75 2.68
N GLY A 998 -20.84 -13.78 2.09
CA GLY A 998 -21.10 -15.15 2.48
C GLY A 998 -20.14 -16.13 1.81
N HIS A 999 -20.14 -17.37 2.27
CA HIS A 999 -19.28 -18.44 1.75
C HIS A 999 -20.09 -19.66 1.29
N SER A 1000 -19.71 -20.28 0.16
CA SER A 1000 -20.36 -21.45 -0.42
C SER A 1000 -21.84 -21.17 -0.74
N PHE A 1001 -22.81 -21.87 -0.12
CA PHE A 1001 -24.24 -21.49 -0.13
C PHE A 1001 -24.48 -20.01 0.21
N GLY A 1002 -23.78 -19.50 1.24
CA GLY A 1002 -23.83 -18.09 1.61
C GLY A 1002 -23.23 -17.18 0.54
N GLY A 1003 -22.22 -17.66 -0.21
CA GLY A 1003 -21.64 -16.92 -1.33
C GLY A 1003 -22.64 -16.78 -2.47
N LYS A 1004 -23.33 -17.87 -2.84
CA LYS A 1004 -24.40 -17.87 -3.85
C LYS A 1004 -25.51 -16.88 -3.47
N TRP A 1005 -25.91 -16.88 -2.22
CA TRP A 1005 -26.90 -15.96 -1.66
C TRP A 1005 -26.40 -14.51 -1.70
N ALA A 1006 -25.19 -14.22 -1.21
CA ALA A 1006 -24.59 -12.88 -1.24
C ALA A 1006 -24.48 -12.33 -2.68
N MET A 1007 -24.10 -13.17 -3.63
CA MET A 1007 -24.03 -12.80 -5.06
C MET A 1007 -25.40 -12.45 -5.62
N PHE A 1008 -26.41 -13.32 -5.47
CA PHE A 1008 -27.77 -13.03 -5.94
C PHE A 1008 -28.39 -11.82 -5.22
N ALA A 1009 -28.11 -11.63 -3.93
CA ALA A 1009 -28.57 -10.47 -3.17
C ALA A 1009 -27.97 -9.15 -3.71
N ALA A 1010 -26.66 -9.12 -3.97
CA ALA A 1010 -25.97 -7.94 -4.51
C ALA A 1010 -26.42 -7.63 -5.95
N CYS A 1011 -26.44 -8.65 -6.82
CA CYS A 1011 -26.76 -8.47 -8.24
C CYS A 1011 -28.23 -8.11 -8.49
N LEU A 1012 -29.17 -8.62 -7.69
CA LEU A 1012 -30.61 -8.35 -7.83
C LEU A 1012 -31.12 -7.19 -6.96
N SER A 1013 -30.28 -6.55 -6.13
CA SER A 1013 -30.71 -5.44 -5.28
C SER A 1013 -29.70 -4.30 -5.24
N GLU A 1014 -30.17 -3.10 -5.58
CA GLU A 1014 -29.39 -1.85 -5.48
C GLU A 1014 -29.10 -1.42 -4.03
N ARG A 1015 -29.71 -2.10 -3.04
CA ARG A 1015 -29.52 -1.84 -1.60
C ARG A 1015 -28.11 -2.13 -1.10
N PHE A 1016 -27.33 -2.91 -1.84
CA PHE A 1016 -25.94 -3.23 -1.51
C PHE A 1016 -24.99 -2.40 -2.37
N ALA A 1017 -24.09 -1.65 -1.73
CA ALA A 1017 -23.09 -0.83 -2.41
C ALA A 1017 -21.89 -1.66 -2.91
N CYS A 1018 -21.60 -2.82 -2.31
CA CYS A 1018 -20.66 -3.82 -2.82
C CYS A 1018 -21.00 -5.23 -2.31
N GLY A 1019 -20.30 -6.25 -2.82
CA GLY A 1019 -20.42 -7.62 -2.32
C GLY A 1019 -19.09 -8.39 -2.39
N ALA A 1020 -18.88 -9.30 -1.43
CA ALA A 1020 -17.75 -10.24 -1.45
C ALA A 1020 -18.23 -11.68 -1.37
N TRP A 1021 -17.87 -12.50 -2.36
CA TRP A 1021 -18.43 -13.83 -2.56
C TRP A 1021 -17.32 -14.88 -2.39
N SER A 1022 -17.38 -15.67 -1.32
CA SER A 1022 -16.31 -16.65 -1.01
C SER A 1022 -16.64 -18.05 -1.51
N ASP A 1023 -15.99 -18.44 -2.61
CA ASP A 1023 -16.15 -19.71 -3.34
C ASP A 1023 -17.63 -20.14 -3.58
N PRO A 1024 -18.51 -19.27 -4.13
CA PRO A 1024 -19.88 -19.63 -4.51
C PRO A 1024 -19.96 -20.61 -5.69
N GLY A 1025 -18.97 -20.63 -6.59
CA GLY A 1025 -19.17 -20.99 -7.99
C GLY A 1025 -19.87 -19.84 -8.73
N ILE A 1026 -19.13 -18.96 -9.39
CA ILE A 1026 -19.65 -17.74 -10.04
C ILE A 1026 -20.17 -17.97 -11.47
N VAL A 1027 -20.15 -19.21 -11.98
CA VAL A 1027 -20.73 -19.60 -13.29
C VAL A 1027 -21.36 -20.98 -13.17
N PHE A 1028 -22.14 -21.40 -14.16
CA PHE A 1028 -22.64 -22.77 -14.28
C PHE A 1028 -21.52 -23.72 -14.74
N ASP A 1029 -21.44 -24.87 -14.09
CA ASP A 1029 -20.38 -25.85 -14.28
C ASP A 1029 -20.84 -27.22 -13.79
N GLU A 1030 -21.33 -28.05 -14.70
CA GLU A 1030 -21.93 -29.36 -14.37
C GLU A 1030 -20.88 -30.42 -13.98
N SER A 1031 -19.60 -30.14 -14.22
CA SER A 1031 -18.50 -30.99 -13.77
C SER A 1031 -18.22 -30.83 -12.27
N MET A 1032 -18.48 -29.65 -11.72
CA MET A 1032 -18.01 -29.26 -10.39
C MET A 1032 -19.11 -29.32 -9.32
N SER A 1033 -19.03 -30.34 -8.45
CA SER A 1033 -20.03 -30.59 -7.39
C SER A 1033 -20.22 -29.45 -6.36
N GLY A 1034 -19.28 -28.50 -6.27
CA GLY A 1034 -19.42 -27.28 -5.47
C GLY A 1034 -20.36 -26.22 -6.08
N VAL A 1035 -20.52 -26.23 -7.41
CA VAL A 1035 -21.28 -25.22 -8.17
C VAL A 1035 -22.79 -25.44 -8.05
N ASN A 1036 -23.30 -26.64 -8.35
CA ASN A 1036 -24.59 -27.18 -7.87
C ASN A 1036 -25.89 -26.32 -7.93
N TYR A 1037 -26.00 -25.29 -8.78
CA TYR A 1037 -27.22 -24.48 -8.94
C TYR A 1037 -28.46 -25.25 -9.43
N TRP A 1038 -28.25 -26.44 -10.01
CA TRP A 1038 -29.29 -27.38 -10.44
C TRP A 1038 -30.06 -28.07 -9.30
N GLU A 1039 -29.68 -27.84 -8.04
CA GLU A 1039 -30.40 -28.41 -6.90
C GLU A 1039 -31.71 -27.65 -6.59
N PRO A 1040 -32.74 -28.31 -6.02
CA PRO A 1040 -34.10 -27.75 -5.92
C PRO A 1040 -34.30 -26.56 -4.99
N TRP A 1041 -33.26 -26.19 -4.25
CA TRP A 1041 -33.22 -25.05 -3.33
C TRP A 1041 -32.40 -23.87 -3.88
N TYR A 1042 -32.02 -23.91 -5.17
CA TYR A 1042 -31.39 -22.79 -5.88
C TYR A 1042 -32.20 -22.37 -7.12
N LEU A 1043 -31.84 -22.87 -8.31
CA LEU A 1043 -32.49 -22.66 -9.61
C LEU A 1043 -33.10 -23.95 -10.17
N GLY A 1044 -32.85 -25.09 -9.51
CA GLY A 1044 -33.37 -26.40 -9.90
C GLY A 1044 -34.79 -26.71 -9.42
N TYR A 1045 -35.55 -25.70 -8.99
CA TYR A 1045 -36.80 -25.90 -8.26
C TYR A 1045 -37.84 -26.68 -9.06
N HIS A 1046 -38.44 -27.67 -8.40
CA HIS A 1046 -39.61 -28.40 -8.87
C HIS A 1046 -40.37 -28.97 -7.66
N PRO A 1047 -41.68 -29.24 -7.79
CA PRO A 1047 -42.44 -29.94 -6.75
C PRO A 1047 -41.83 -31.31 -6.41
N LYS A 1048 -42.04 -31.76 -5.17
CA LYS A 1048 -41.52 -33.04 -4.66
C LYS A 1048 -42.20 -34.23 -5.40
N PRO A 1049 -41.52 -35.38 -5.57
CA PRO A 1049 -40.21 -35.75 -5.03
C PRO A 1049 -39.03 -35.14 -5.80
N TRP A 1050 -38.07 -34.63 -5.02
CA TRP A 1050 -36.83 -34.04 -5.53
C TRP A 1050 -35.83 -35.07 -6.04
N ARG A 1051 -34.93 -34.61 -6.92
CA ARG A 1051 -33.73 -35.35 -7.38
C ARG A 1051 -32.81 -35.71 -6.19
N LYS A 1052 -31.94 -36.70 -6.37
CA LYS A 1052 -30.88 -36.98 -5.38
C LYS A 1052 -29.81 -35.90 -5.48
N ARG A 1053 -29.33 -35.39 -4.33
CA ARG A 1053 -28.23 -34.42 -4.29
C ARG A 1053 -26.98 -35.01 -4.95
N GLY A 1054 -26.31 -34.24 -5.79
CA GLY A 1054 -25.11 -34.65 -6.52
C GLY A 1054 -25.08 -34.13 -7.96
N LEU A 1055 -24.07 -34.52 -8.72
CA LEU A 1055 -23.89 -34.18 -10.14
C LEU A 1055 -25.12 -34.57 -10.99
N ILE A 1056 -25.21 -33.97 -12.17
CA ILE A 1056 -26.22 -34.27 -13.18
C ILE A 1056 -25.81 -35.55 -13.92
N THR A 1057 -26.73 -36.50 -14.03
CA THR A 1057 -26.57 -37.72 -14.85
C THR A 1057 -27.89 -38.06 -15.54
N GLN A 1058 -27.88 -39.00 -16.49
CA GLN A 1058 -29.11 -39.47 -17.15
C GLN A 1058 -30.13 -40.04 -16.14
N ASP A 1059 -29.67 -40.74 -15.10
CA ASP A 1059 -30.51 -41.29 -14.02
C ASP A 1059 -30.89 -40.26 -12.94
N ASN A 1060 -30.22 -39.11 -12.90
CA ASN A 1060 -30.42 -38.06 -11.89
C ASN A 1060 -30.35 -36.65 -12.53
N PRO A 1061 -31.24 -36.33 -13.48
CA PRO A 1061 -31.15 -35.10 -14.28
C PRO A 1061 -31.39 -33.83 -13.46
N ALA A 1062 -30.99 -32.69 -14.01
CA ALA A 1062 -31.47 -31.39 -13.58
C ALA A 1062 -32.96 -31.20 -13.93
N ARG A 1063 -33.63 -30.28 -13.22
CA ARG A 1063 -35.04 -29.94 -13.37
C ARG A 1063 -35.24 -28.46 -13.05
N GLY A 1064 -36.46 -27.92 -13.22
CA GLY A 1064 -36.76 -26.53 -12.91
C GLY A 1064 -36.22 -25.55 -13.95
N LEU A 1065 -35.86 -24.34 -13.51
CA LEU A 1065 -35.35 -23.28 -14.38
C LEU A 1065 -33.93 -23.57 -14.90
N TYR A 1066 -33.05 -24.12 -14.05
CA TYR A 1066 -31.64 -24.34 -14.37
C TYR A 1066 -31.36 -24.98 -15.76
N PRO A 1067 -31.93 -26.15 -16.14
CA PRO A 1067 -31.65 -26.75 -17.44
C PRO A 1067 -32.16 -25.92 -18.63
N ARG A 1068 -33.13 -25.01 -18.42
CA ARG A 1068 -33.58 -24.05 -19.44
C ARG A 1068 -32.55 -22.95 -19.64
N LEU A 1069 -31.98 -22.38 -18.57
CA LEU A 1069 -30.93 -21.36 -18.67
C LEU A 1069 -29.72 -21.86 -19.46
N VAL A 1070 -29.23 -23.07 -19.13
CA VAL A 1070 -28.12 -23.72 -19.84
C VAL A 1070 -28.47 -23.95 -21.32
N ALA A 1071 -29.67 -24.44 -21.63
CA ALA A 1071 -30.10 -24.69 -23.01
C ALA A 1071 -30.34 -23.40 -23.84
N GLU A 1072 -30.67 -22.27 -23.19
CA GLU A 1072 -30.82 -20.96 -23.82
C GLU A 1072 -29.50 -20.17 -23.89
N GLY A 1073 -28.42 -20.70 -23.29
CA GLY A 1073 -27.08 -20.10 -23.28
C GLY A 1073 -26.95 -18.92 -22.30
N HIS A 1074 -27.67 -18.96 -21.17
CA HIS A 1074 -27.58 -17.98 -20.09
C HIS A 1074 -26.71 -18.51 -18.94
N ASP A 1075 -25.87 -17.64 -18.39
CA ASP A 1075 -24.99 -17.93 -17.24
C ASP A 1075 -24.90 -16.68 -16.32
N LEU A 1076 -24.33 -16.86 -15.14
CA LEU A 1076 -24.32 -15.95 -14.00
C LEU A 1076 -23.43 -14.70 -14.19
N HIS A 1077 -22.56 -14.68 -15.21
CA HIS A 1077 -21.82 -13.49 -15.60
C HIS A 1077 -22.73 -12.34 -16.06
N GLU A 1078 -23.93 -12.67 -16.55
CA GLU A 1078 -24.98 -11.68 -16.81
C GLU A 1078 -25.46 -11.00 -15.52
N LEU A 1079 -25.55 -11.74 -14.41
CA LEU A 1079 -25.87 -11.18 -13.09
C LEU A 1079 -24.69 -10.37 -12.53
N HIS A 1080 -23.43 -10.81 -12.72
CA HIS A 1080 -22.27 -10.01 -12.30
C HIS A 1080 -22.26 -8.63 -12.95
N ALA A 1081 -22.65 -8.54 -14.23
CA ALA A 1081 -22.72 -7.26 -14.93
C ALA A 1081 -23.71 -6.28 -14.25
N LEU A 1082 -24.77 -6.77 -13.60
CA LEU A 1082 -25.71 -5.94 -12.82
C LEU A 1082 -25.08 -5.29 -11.58
N MET A 1083 -23.88 -5.68 -11.16
CA MET A 1083 -23.13 -4.91 -10.16
C MET A 1083 -22.72 -3.54 -10.72
N ALA A 1084 -22.15 -3.49 -11.92
CA ALA A 1084 -21.47 -2.31 -12.47
C ALA A 1084 -22.34 -1.03 -12.44
N PRO A 1085 -21.85 0.09 -11.87
CA PRO A 1085 -20.46 0.37 -11.46
C PRO A 1085 -20.07 -0.03 -10.02
N ARG A 1086 -20.92 -0.77 -9.29
CA ARG A 1086 -20.64 -1.20 -7.90
C ARG A 1086 -19.53 -2.27 -7.86
N PRO A 1087 -18.57 -2.20 -6.92
CA PRO A 1087 -17.47 -3.15 -6.86
C PRO A 1087 -17.90 -4.51 -6.28
N PHE A 1088 -17.19 -5.57 -6.66
CA PHE A 1088 -17.27 -6.89 -6.03
C PHE A 1088 -15.95 -7.66 -6.02
N LEU A 1089 -15.79 -8.52 -5.01
CA LEU A 1089 -14.64 -9.42 -4.85
C LEU A 1089 -15.10 -10.88 -4.90
N VAL A 1090 -14.46 -11.69 -5.75
CA VAL A 1090 -14.53 -13.15 -5.70
C VAL A 1090 -13.35 -13.67 -4.86
N SER A 1091 -13.64 -14.15 -3.66
CA SER A 1091 -12.67 -14.86 -2.81
C SER A 1091 -12.66 -16.34 -3.23
N GLY A 1092 -12.04 -16.60 -4.38
CA GLY A 1092 -12.16 -17.84 -5.13
C GLY A 1092 -11.41 -19.01 -4.51
N GLY A 1093 -11.98 -20.20 -4.62
CA GLY A 1093 -11.44 -21.47 -4.13
C GLY A 1093 -11.67 -22.60 -5.14
N SER A 1094 -12.03 -23.77 -4.63
CA SER A 1094 -12.26 -24.99 -5.43
C SER A 1094 -13.47 -24.95 -6.39
N ALA A 1095 -14.44 -24.06 -6.19
CA ALA A 1095 -15.56 -23.83 -7.12
C ALA A 1095 -15.29 -22.67 -8.10
N ASP A 1096 -14.41 -21.76 -7.68
CA ASP A 1096 -13.95 -20.57 -8.40
C ASP A 1096 -12.42 -20.55 -8.63
N PRO A 1097 -11.91 -21.51 -9.43
CA PRO A 1097 -10.52 -21.52 -9.90
C PRO A 1097 -10.22 -20.31 -10.80
N ILE A 1098 -8.94 -20.04 -11.03
CA ILE A 1098 -8.47 -18.81 -11.69
C ILE A 1098 -9.02 -18.59 -13.12
N HIS A 1099 -9.39 -19.64 -13.87
CA HIS A 1099 -10.01 -19.48 -15.19
C HIS A 1099 -11.40 -18.82 -15.17
N ARG A 1100 -12.03 -18.64 -13.99
CA ARG A 1100 -13.24 -17.80 -13.87
C ARG A 1100 -13.00 -16.33 -14.26
N TRP A 1101 -11.75 -15.88 -14.39
CA TRP A 1101 -11.44 -14.59 -15.01
C TRP A 1101 -12.08 -14.42 -16.40
N MET A 1102 -12.24 -15.49 -17.19
CA MET A 1102 -12.93 -15.42 -18.49
C MET A 1102 -14.36 -14.88 -18.39
N ALA A 1103 -15.08 -15.22 -17.32
CA ALA A 1103 -16.42 -14.71 -17.03
C ALA A 1103 -16.38 -13.32 -16.38
N LEU A 1104 -15.40 -13.06 -15.50
CA LEU A 1104 -15.22 -11.76 -14.85
C LEU A 1104 -14.83 -10.65 -15.84
N ASN A 1105 -14.08 -10.98 -16.89
CA ASN A 1105 -13.65 -10.04 -17.92
C ASN A 1105 -14.82 -9.34 -18.64
N HIS A 1106 -16.00 -9.98 -18.72
CA HIS A 1106 -17.23 -9.32 -19.20
C HIS A 1106 -17.67 -8.18 -18.27
N SER A 1107 -17.53 -8.37 -16.95
CA SER A 1107 -17.79 -7.31 -15.97
C SER A 1107 -16.67 -6.27 -15.92
N VAL A 1108 -15.41 -6.65 -16.17
CA VAL A 1108 -14.30 -5.71 -16.37
C VAL A 1108 -14.57 -4.81 -17.57
N ALA A 1109 -14.97 -5.38 -18.72
CA ALA A 1109 -15.30 -4.63 -19.94
C ALA A 1109 -16.46 -3.64 -19.74
N VAL A 1110 -17.51 -4.04 -19.00
CA VAL A 1110 -18.61 -3.13 -18.61
C VAL A 1110 -18.11 -2.00 -17.71
N ASN A 1111 -17.29 -2.29 -16.70
CA ASN A 1111 -16.76 -1.23 -15.82
C ASN A 1111 -15.77 -0.30 -16.55
N ALA A 1112 -14.95 -0.83 -17.45
CA ALA A 1112 -14.04 -0.03 -18.28
C ALA A 1112 -14.81 0.95 -19.19
N LEU A 1113 -15.94 0.52 -19.76
CA LEU A 1113 -16.85 1.41 -20.50
C LEU A 1113 -17.41 2.55 -19.62
N LEU A 1114 -17.62 2.29 -18.33
CA LEU A 1114 -18.06 3.28 -17.34
C LEU A 1114 -16.91 4.13 -16.74
N GLY A 1115 -15.66 3.91 -17.17
CA GLY A 1115 -14.49 4.63 -16.65
C GLY A 1115 -13.96 4.11 -15.31
N HIS A 1116 -14.09 2.80 -15.04
CA HIS A 1116 -13.53 2.15 -13.85
C HIS A 1116 -12.74 0.87 -14.19
N ASP A 1117 -11.57 0.72 -13.60
CA ASP A 1117 -10.69 -0.46 -13.65
C ASP A 1117 -10.61 -1.20 -12.30
N ASP A 1118 -11.17 -0.63 -11.24
CA ASP A 1118 -10.97 -1.05 -9.85
C ASP A 1118 -12.13 -1.90 -9.24
N ARG A 1119 -13.12 -2.28 -10.05
CA ARG A 1119 -14.43 -2.79 -9.56
C ARG A 1119 -14.58 -4.31 -9.48
N VAL A 1120 -13.70 -5.08 -10.10
CA VAL A 1120 -13.86 -6.54 -10.23
C VAL A 1120 -12.60 -7.22 -9.76
N ALA A 1121 -12.58 -7.72 -8.52
CA ALA A 1121 -11.41 -8.34 -7.90
C ALA A 1121 -11.53 -9.87 -7.80
N MET A 1122 -10.42 -10.60 -7.90
CA MET A 1122 -10.36 -12.03 -7.59
C MET A 1122 -9.06 -12.44 -6.89
N THR A 1123 -9.20 -13.07 -5.72
CA THR A 1123 -8.15 -13.88 -5.07
C THR A 1123 -8.40 -15.36 -5.37
N ASN A 1124 -7.36 -16.20 -5.31
CA ASN A 1124 -7.47 -17.63 -5.55
C ASN A 1124 -6.75 -18.44 -4.45
N ARG A 1125 -7.31 -19.61 -4.13
CA ARG A 1125 -6.69 -20.65 -3.29
C ARG A 1125 -7.16 -22.02 -3.79
N ALA A 1126 -6.44 -23.09 -3.47
CA ALA A 1126 -6.80 -24.43 -3.94
C ALA A 1126 -8.04 -25.03 -3.26
N ASP A 1127 -8.26 -24.72 -1.98
CA ASP A 1127 -9.21 -25.45 -1.13
C ASP A 1127 -10.54 -24.68 -0.90
N HIS A 1128 -11.66 -25.39 -0.76
CA HIS A 1128 -12.99 -24.78 -0.62
C HIS A 1128 -13.09 -23.79 0.54
N SER A 1129 -12.56 -24.14 1.71
CA SER A 1129 -12.71 -23.29 2.91
C SER A 1129 -11.85 -22.03 2.81
N PRO A 1130 -12.34 -20.88 3.30
CA PRO A 1130 -11.50 -19.70 3.50
C PRO A 1130 -10.46 -19.94 4.60
N ASN A 1131 -9.39 -19.14 4.55
CA ASN A 1131 -8.30 -19.04 5.53
C ASN A 1131 -7.96 -17.57 5.81
N GLU A 1132 -7.05 -17.31 6.75
CA GLU A 1132 -6.67 -15.96 7.20
C GLU A 1132 -6.21 -15.04 6.05
N ASP A 1133 -5.37 -15.54 5.13
CA ASP A 1133 -4.95 -14.84 3.92
C ASP A 1133 -6.13 -14.40 3.05
N SER A 1134 -6.98 -15.35 2.63
CA SER A 1134 -8.14 -15.08 1.77
C SER A 1134 -9.18 -14.15 2.42
N ASN A 1135 -9.22 -14.12 3.75
CA ASN A 1135 -10.08 -13.25 4.53
C ASN A 1135 -9.49 -11.84 4.70
N SER A 1136 -8.16 -11.70 4.77
CA SER A 1136 -7.51 -10.39 4.91
C SER A 1136 -7.84 -9.45 3.74
N VAL A 1137 -7.80 -9.94 2.50
CA VAL A 1137 -8.23 -9.21 1.30
C VAL A 1137 -9.74 -8.95 1.29
N LEU A 1138 -10.54 -9.90 1.80
CA LEU A 1138 -12.00 -9.75 1.89
C LEU A 1138 -12.42 -8.65 2.89
N TYR A 1139 -11.72 -8.50 4.01
CA TYR A 1139 -11.97 -7.40 4.95
C TYR A 1139 -11.47 -6.06 4.37
N ALA A 1140 -10.24 -6.04 3.83
CA ALA A 1140 -9.66 -4.86 3.17
C ALA A 1140 -10.51 -4.35 1.99
N PHE A 1141 -11.21 -5.24 1.28
CA PHE A 1141 -12.17 -4.89 0.23
C PHE A 1141 -13.38 -4.12 0.79
N PHE A 1142 -13.98 -4.58 1.90
CA PHE A 1142 -15.08 -3.84 2.55
C PHE A 1142 -14.60 -2.53 3.17
N GLU A 1143 -13.39 -2.50 3.72
CA GLU A 1143 -12.74 -1.29 4.22
C GLU A 1143 -12.55 -0.28 3.07
N LYS A 1144 -12.05 -0.70 1.89
CA LYS A 1144 -11.87 0.19 0.73
C LYS A 1144 -13.18 0.74 0.14
N HIS A 1145 -14.26 -0.04 0.15
CA HIS A 1145 -15.46 0.28 -0.65
C HIS A 1145 -16.74 0.62 0.14
N LEU A 1146 -16.78 0.42 1.46
CA LEU A 1146 -17.91 0.79 2.32
C LEU A 1146 -17.52 1.64 3.52
N ALA A 1147 -16.38 1.34 4.15
CA ALA A 1147 -15.87 2.24 5.16
C ALA A 1147 -15.60 3.60 4.50
N SER A 1148 -15.85 4.68 5.24
CA SER A 1148 -15.81 6.03 4.65
C SER A 1148 -14.41 6.32 4.14
N GLN A 1149 -14.25 7.29 3.22
CA GLN A 1149 -12.88 7.79 2.96
C GLN A 1149 -12.27 8.41 4.23
N ASP A 1150 -13.11 8.69 5.25
CA ASP A 1150 -12.81 8.86 6.69
C ASP A 1150 -12.75 7.52 7.49
N THR A 1151 -11.95 6.53 7.09
CA THR A 1151 -11.59 5.37 7.96
C THR A 1151 -10.18 4.84 7.74
N SER A 1152 -9.26 5.31 8.58
CA SER A 1152 -8.12 4.50 9.05
C SER A 1152 -8.57 3.58 10.20
N LEU A 1153 -8.05 2.34 10.22
CA LEU A 1153 -8.02 1.49 11.43
C LEU A 1153 -6.88 1.90 12.38
#